data_AF-X5DIR6-F1
#
_entry.id   AF-X5DIR6-F1
#
_cell.length_a   1.000
_cell.length_b   1.000
_cell.length_c   1.000
_cell.angle_alpha   90.00
_cell.angle_beta   90.00
_cell.angle_gamma   90.00
#
_symmetry.space_group_name_H-M   'P 1'
#
loop_
_entity.id
_entity.type
_entity.pdbx_description
1 polymer ?
#
loop_
_entity_poly.entity_id
_entity_poly.type
_entity_poly.pdbx_seq_one_letter_code
_entity_poly.pdbx_strand_id
1 'polypeptide(L)'
;MVFSIWRISHLLLAVVASLFLLVASVTGVILAVEPITNKIRPYNIEQADELTLAETLTNLNARYDEILSISRDRNGFVSVQAIIDGENEQFYVNPFNGEKLGPAIEKAPIFQFSTSLHRSLFLKAPGRFLIGLAAFLLFLIAVSGIVLIAKRQGGMRYFFAPVVRENFSQFNHVVYARMTLLPIIVLSLSGSYLSLLRFNLIPGEQIIHEVDYETLTDEPKLPLHTFEFLNTTTLGDLRKVEYPFSDFVEDYYTISLKDREVLLNQFNGQIITEKKFPWVSVASSWATVIHTGEGSIVWSVILAAGSLAILFLMLTGFVIYFKRPRIQIKNNYSRNDCSHIVLVGTEGATTLQFAHEFHRQLLKAGIKSYLGLMNDYGPFRNMKQLIIFTATYGQGEPPASASRFRELATKYHQKQPFAFSVVGFGSTAYPNYCRFAYEVFDLLKNLPNANSLGEVHTVNSHSFEALSRWVTHWAEAMQLTLQLEKPKLKLSKNPVSDFEVIDRVENEKENTFLLTLKNTKGAKVVSGDLLSVIPEDDPRERLYSVGNLGNNTLAISVKKYPNGICSTMLSQLEKGEVLSAEVVRNLNFYLPKNTKEVVLIATGTGMGPFLGMIASNTGRQKLHLYWGGRTLDSLLPYRMYINEALRDKRIHNFSPAYSRMQTQKVYVQHLIKKDGAKIAGILKKGGCVMICGSIAMQHDVVKELQTICSTYLQKDLSHFQNRKQVKMDCY
;
A
#
# COMPACT_ATOMS: atom_id res chain seq x y z
N MET A 1 -10.37 -20.61 -12.87
CA MET A 1 -10.42 -19.17 -12.51
C MET A 1 -11.71 -18.92 -11.74
N VAL A 2 -11.71 -18.94 -10.41
CA VAL A 2 -12.84 -18.45 -9.62
C VAL A 2 -12.27 -17.43 -8.66
N PHE A 3 -12.21 -16.17 -9.10
CA PHE A 3 -11.88 -15.07 -8.20
C PHE A 3 -13.13 -14.70 -7.40
N SER A 4 -12.93 -14.13 -6.21
CA SER A 4 -14.03 -13.52 -5.46
C SER A 4 -14.79 -12.53 -6.36
N ILE A 5 -16.12 -12.67 -6.44
CA ILE A 5 -17.01 -11.83 -7.26
C ILE A 5 -16.65 -10.35 -7.11
N TRP A 6 -16.45 -9.91 -5.86
CA TRP A 6 -16.05 -8.54 -5.51
C TRP A 6 -14.78 -8.05 -6.21
N ARG A 7 -13.76 -8.90 -6.36
CA ARG A 7 -12.49 -8.51 -7.00
C ARG A 7 -12.66 -8.39 -8.51
N ILE A 8 -13.45 -9.28 -9.12
CA ILE A 8 -13.76 -9.20 -10.55
C ILE A 8 -14.59 -7.95 -10.81
N SER A 9 -15.65 -7.72 -10.03
CA SER A 9 -16.51 -6.54 -10.16
C SER A 9 -15.71 -5.26 -10.01
N HIS A 10 -14.87 -5.14 -8.96
CA HIS A 10 -14.03 -3.95 -8.76
C HIS A 10 -13.12 -3.69 -9.97
N LEU A 11 -12.46 -4.73 -10.50
CA LEU A 11 -11.61 -4.60 -11.68
C LEU A 11 -12.42 -4.23 -12.94
N LEU A 12 -13.54 -4.90 -13.20
CA LEU A 12 -14.38 -4.66 -14.37
C LEU A 12 -14.89 -3.22 -14.37
N LEU A 13 -15.45 -2.77 -13.25
CA LEU A 13 -15.93 -1.40 -13.08
C LEU A 13 -14.80 -0.40 -13.31
N ALA A 14 -13.62 -0.65 -12.72
CA ALA A 14 -12.45 0.22 -12.90
C ALA A 14 -11.97 0.27 -14.35
N VAL A 15 -11.94 -0.85 -15.07
CA VAL A 15 -11.54 -0.89 -16.48
C VAL A 15 -12.52 -0.10 -17.34
N VAL A 16 -13.83 -0.36 -17.19
CA VAL A 16 -14.88 0.31 -17.97
C VAL A 16 -14.88 1.82 -17.73
N ALA A 17 -14.67 2.25 -16.48
CA ALA A 17 -14.68 3.67 -16.12
C ALA A 17 -13.33 4.38 -16.34
N SER A 18 -12.23 3.65 -16.53
CA SER A 18 -10.86 4.19 -16.44
C SER A 18 -10.60 5.37 -17.36
N LEU A 19 -11.00 5.28 -18.63
CA LEU A 19 -10.77 6.33 -19.62
C LEU A 19 -11.46 7.65 -19.21
N PHE A 20 -12.74 7.57 -18.82
CA PHE A 20 -13.51 8.75 -18.43
C PHE A 20 -13.07 9.30 -17.07
N LEU A 21 -12.75 8.42 -16.12
CA LEU A 21 -12.23 8.83 -14.81
C LEU A 21 -10.86 9.48 -14.91
N LEU A 22 -10.01 9.07 -15.87
CA LEU A 22 -8.73 9.73 -16.12
C LEU A 22 -8.97 11.20 -16.52
N VAL A 23 -9.84 11.43 -17.50
CA VAL A 23 -10.20 12.79 -17.96
C VAL A 23 -10.85 13.60 -16.85
N ALA A 24 -11.85 13.04 -16.17
CA ALA A 24 -12.58 13.71 -15.09
C ALA A 24 -11.67 14.05 -13.91
N SER A 25 -10.72 13.18 -13.55
CA SER A 25 -9.79 13.42 -12.43
C SER A 25 -8.74 14.47 -12.78
N VAL A 26 -8.15 14.42 -13.98
CA VAL A 26 -7.17 15.44 -14.41
C VAL A 26 -7.83 16.82 -14.48
N THR A 27 -8.99 16.92 -15.13
CA THR A 27 -9.75 18.18 -15.19
C THR A 27 -10.26 18.61 -13.82
N GLY A 28 -10.65 17.67 -12.95
CA GLY A 28 -11.08 17.95 -11.58
C GLY A 28 -9.98 18.57 -10.73
N VAL A 29 -8.72 18.13 -10.87
CA VAL A 29 -7.57 18.77 -10.20
C VAL A 29 -7.42 20.22 -10.67
N ILE A 30 -7.56 20.48 -11.97
CA ILE A 30 -7.47 21.84 -12.53
C ILE A 30 -8.62 22.71 -12.03
N LEU A 31 -9.86 22.21 -12.08
CA LEU A 31 -11.05 22.96 -11.66
C LEU A 31 -11.10 23.22 -10.15
N ALA A 32 -10.49 22.36 -9.33
CA ALA A 32 -10.39 22.60 -7.90
C ALA A 32 -9.51 23.82 -7.55
N VAL A 33 -8.65 24.28 -8.47
CA VAL A 33 -7.84 25.49 -8.28
C VAL A 33 -8.66 26.77 -8.50
N GLU A 34 -9.70 26.73 -9.33
CA GLU A 34 -10.52 27.91 -9.69
C GLU A 34 -11.17 28.60 -8.46
N PRO A 35 -11.85 27.88 -7.55
CA PRO A 35 -12.39 28.51 -6.35
C PRO A 35 -11.31 29.11 -5.44
N ILE A 36 -10.12 28.51 -5.40
CA ILE A 36 -8.99 29.02 -4.61
C ILE A 36 -8.54 30.36 -5.17
N THR A 37 -8.37 30.45 -6.49
CA THR A 37 -7.97 31.70 -7.16
C THR A 37 -9.02 32.79 -7.01
N ASN A 38 -10.31 32.43 -6.99
CA ASN A 38 -11.40 33.39 -6.84
C ASN A 38 -11.50 33.89 -5.39
N LYS A 39 -11.43 32.99 -4.39
CA LYS A 39 -11.58 33.33 -2.97
C LYS A 39 -10.44 34.21 -2.42
N ILE A 40 -9.24 34.15 -3.01
CA ILE A 40 -8.08 34.95 -2.59
C ILE A 40 -8.19 36.42 -3.04
N ARG A 41 -9.13 36.77 -3.93
CA ARG A 41 -9.33 38.16 -4.37
C ARG A 41 -9.72 39.07 -3.18
N PRO A 42 -9.22 40.32 -3.13
CA PRO A 42 -9.44 41.23 -2.01
C PRO A 42 -10.81 41.92 -2.07
N TYR A 43 -11.87 41.20 -2.44
CA TYR A 43 -13.23 41.75 -2.55
C TYR A 43 -14.12 41.42 -1.35
N ASN A 44 -13.63 40.60 -0.42
CA ASN A 44 -14.35 40.32 0.82
C ASN A 44 -14.10 41.44 1.81
N ILE A 45 -15.16 42.06 2.31
CA ILE A 45 -15.11 43.11 3.31
C ILE A 45 -15.46 42.51 4.67
N GLU A 46 -14.64 42.77 5.68
CA GLU A 46 -14.89 42.29 7.05
C GLU A 46 -16.20 42.91 7.59
N GLN A 47 -16.95 42.12 8.37
CA GLN A 47 -18.24 42.51 8.98
C GLN A 47 -19.37 42.88 8.00
N ALA A 48 -19.15 42.78 6.68
CA ALA A 48 -20.20 43.01 5.70
C ALA A 48 -21.42 42.11 5.93
N ASP A 49 -21.23 40.90 6.46
CA ASP A 49 -22.31 39.95 6.73
C ASP A 49 -23.29 40.42 7.83
N GLU A 50 -22.88 41.35 8.70
CA GLU A 50 -23.69 41.90 9.79
C GLU A 50 -24.54 43.10 9.33
N LEU A 51 -24.22 43.69 8.17
CA LEU A 51 -24.92 44.85 7.63
C LEU A 51 -26.36 44.48 7.28
N THR A 52 -27.31 45.36 7.59
CA THR A 52 -28.72 45.13 7.21
C THR A 52 -28.91 45.34 5.71
N LEU A 53 -29.91 44.68 5.12
CA LEU A 53 -30.25 44.93 3.71
C LEU A 53 -30.72 46.38 3.50
N ALA A 54 -31.41 46.96 4.47
CA ALA A 54 -31.83 48.36 4.43
C ALA A 54 -30.63 49.32 4.28
N GLU A 55 -29.60 49.17 5.11
CA GLU A 55 -28.37 49.97 5.02
C GLU A 55 -27.62 49.71 3.71
N THR A 56 -27.48 48.45 3.32
CA THR A 56 -26.79 48.07 2.07
C THR A 56 -27.46 48.71 0.85
N LEU A 57 -28.79 48.58 0.74
CA LEU A 57 -29.56 49.16 -0.37
C LEU A 57 -29.49 50.68 -0.36
N THR A 58 -29.56 51.31 0.82
CA THR A 58 -29.45 52.77 0.96
C THR A 58 -28.09 53.27 0.49
N ASN A 59 -27.00 52.62 0.90
CA ASN A 59 -25.64 52.99 0.52
C ASN A 59 -25.39 52.85 -0.99
N LEU A 60 -25.95 51.79 -1.60
CA LEU A 60 -25.78 51.53 -3.02
C LEU A 60 -26.67 52.44 -3.88
N ASN A 61 -27.92 52.65 -3.51
CA ASN A 61 -28.84 53.59 -4.19
C ASN A 61 -28.38 55.04 -4.08
N ALA A 62 -27.62 55.40 -3.03
CA ALA A 62 -27.04 56.74 -2.93
C ALA A 62 -25.91 57.01 -3.96
N ARG A 63 -25.40 55.96 -4.61
CA ARG A 63 -24.24 56.04 -5.51
C ARG A 63 -24.55 55.61 -6.95
N TYR A 64 -25.55 54.77 -7.14
CA TYR A 64 -25.93 54.21 -8.44
C TYR A 64 -27.44 54.37 -8.63
N ASP A 65 -27.85 55.01 -9.72
CA ASP A 65 -29.27 55.33 -9.97
C ASP A 65 -30.02 54.14 -10.61
N GLU A 66 -29.39 53.39 -11.53
CA GLU A 66 -30.05 52.31 -12.30
C GLU A 66 -29.52 50.91 -11.91
N ILE A 67 -29.74 50.51 -10.66
CA ILE A 67 -29.39 49.16 -10.19
C ILE A 67 -30.45 48.15 -10.63
N LEU A 68 -30.03 47.09 -11.32
CA LEU A 68 -30.88 45.97 -11.72
C LEU A 68 -30.90 44.87 -10.65
N SER A 69 -29.73 44.53 -10.10
CA SER A 69 -29.65 43.53 -9.03
C SER A 69 -28.40 43.66 -8.16
N ILE A 70 -28.52 43.20 -6.92
CA ILE A 70 -27.41 43.05 -5.98
C ILE A 70 -27.32 41.57 -5.63
N SER A 71 -26.12 41.00 -5.69
CA SER A 71 -25.90 39.58 -5.37
C SER A 71 -24.75 39.43 -4.40
N ARG A 72 -24.88 38.47 -3.48
CA ARG A 72 -23.78 38.04 -2.62
C ARG A 72 -23.36 36.63 -3.04
N ASP A 73 -22.13 36.51 -3.53
CA ASP A 73 -21.60 35.22 -3.98
C ASP A 73 -21.16 34.33 -2.78
N ARG A 74 -20.75 33.09 -3.07
CA ARG A 74 -20.28 32.16 -2.03
C ARG A 74 -18.91 32.53 -1.45
N ASN A 75 -18.18 33.43 -2.10
CA ASN A 75 -16.94 33.98 -1.56
C ASN A 75 -17.20 35.10 -0.56
N GLY A 76 -18.46 35.54 -0.39
CA GLY A 76 -18.82 36.68 0.46
C GLY A 76 -18.65 38.01 -0.26
N PHE A 77 -18.40 37.99 -1.57
CA PHE A 77 -18.27 39.22 -2.35
C PHE A 77 -19.66 39.73 -2.73
N VAL A 78 -19.84 41.04 -2.67
CA VAL A 78 -21.07 41.72 -3.06
C VAL A 78 -20.88 42.30 -4.44
N SER A 79 -21.72 41.89 -5.40
CA SER A 79 -21.71 42.42 -6.76
C SER A 79 -22.99 43.17 -7.08
N VAL A 80 -22.86 44.27 -7.79
CA VAL A 80 -23.96 45.07 -8.33
C VAL A 80 -23.99 44.87 -9.84
N GLN A 81 -25.20 44.69 -10.37
CA GLN A 81 -25.49 44.81 -11.78
C GLN A 81 -26.28 46.10 -11.99
N ALA A 82 -25.72 47.05 -12.72
CA ALA A 82 -26.31 48.37 -12.95
C ALA A 82 -26.08 48.83 -14.39
N ILE A 83 -26.94 49.72 -14.86
CA ILE A 83 -26.77 50.39 -16.15
C ILE A 83 -25.90 51.63 -15.91
N ILE A 84 -24.73 51.67 -16.52
CA ILE A 84 -23.77 52.79 -16.44
C ILE A 84 -23.46 53.20 -17.87
N ASP A 85 -23.65 54.48 -18.20
CA ASP A 85 -23.44 55.03 -19.55
C ASP A 85 -24.21 54.25 -20.66
N GLY A 86 -25.38 53.70 -20.31
CA GLY A 86 -26.21 52.91 -21.22
C GLY A 86 -25.75 51.46 -21.43
N GLU A 87 -24.66 51.03 -20.79
CA GLU A 87 -24.19 49.64 -20.82
C GLU A 87 -24.52 48.91 -19.50
N ASN A 88 -24.88 47.63 -19.62
CA ASN A 88 -25.13 46.78 -18.46
C ASN A 88 -23.79 46.27 -17.90
N GLU A 89 -23.36 46.84 -16.77
CA GLU A 89 -22.12 46.47 -16.11
C GLU A 89 -22.38 45.61 -14.85
N GLN A 90 -21.53 44.61 -14.64
CA GLN A 90 -21.47 43.85 -13.39
C GLN A 90 -20.10 44.01 -12.73
N PHE A 91 -20.08 44.44 -11.46
CA PHE A 91 -18.85 44.68 -10.71
C PHE A 91 -19.03 44.43 -9.21
N TYR A 92 -17.91 44.19 -8.51
CA TYR A 92 -17.88 44.03 -7.07
C TYR A 92 -17.78 45.38 -6.37
N VAL A 93 -18.47 45.50 -5.23
CA VAL A 93 -18.58 46.74 -4.46
C VAL A 93 -18.36 46.52 -2.98
N ASN A 94 -17.98 47.58 -2.28
CA ASN A 94 -18.01 47.65 -0.84
C ASN A 94 -19.44 48.01 -0.38
N PRO A 95 -20.13 47.16 0.39
CA PRO A 95 -21.53 47.39 0.78
C PRO A 95 -21.73 48.55 1.78
N PHE A 96 -20.67 49.00 2.46
CA PHE A 96 -20.76 50.11 3.42
C PHE A 96 -20.81 51.49 2.75
N ASN A 97 -20.22 51.65 1.56
CA ASN A 97 -20.04 52.96 0.92
C ASN A 97 -20.27 52.95 -0.60
N GLY A 98 -20.61 51.79 -1.17
CA GLY A 98 -20.80 51.57 -2.60
C GLY A 98 -19.53 51.68 -3.45
N GLU A 99 -18.34 51.72 -2.87
CA GLU A 99 -17.10 51.86 -3.64
C GLU A 99 -16.85 50.64 -4.55
N LYS A 100 -16.57 50.88 -5.84
CA LYS A 100 -16.25 49.83 -6.82
C LYS A 100 -14.89 49.20 -6.48
N LEU A 101 -14.91 47.92 -6.09
CA LEU A 101 -13.71 47.15 -5.72
C LEU A 101 -13.01 46.55 -6.94
N GLY A 102 -13.77 46.19 -7.98
CA GLY A 102 -13.23 45.63 -9.22
C GLY A 102 -14.29 45.02 -10.13
N PRO A 103 -13.93 44.64 -11.36
CA PRO A 103 -14.86 44.04 -12.32
C PRO A 103 -15.28 42.62 -11.90
N ALA A 104 -16.37 42.12 -12.49
CA ALA A 104 -16.77 40.72 -12.37
C ALA A 104 -15.61 39.77 -12.74
N ILE A 105 -15.46 38.67 -12.00
CA ILE A 105 -14.37 37.72 -12.24
C ILE A 105 -14.70 36.89 -13.49
N GLU A 106 -13.95 37.14 -14.56
CA GLU A 106 -14.03 36.31 -15.76
C GLU A 106 -13.35 34.96 -15.56
N LYS A 107 -13.99 33.91 -16.10
CA LYS A 107 -13.45 32.56 -16.05
C LYS A 107 -12.29 32.41 -17.02
N ALA A 108 -11.09 32.15 -16.50
CA ALA A 108 -9.88 31.98 -17.33
C ALA A 108 -10.05 30.85 -18.37
N PRO A 109 -9.42 30.95 -19.58
CA PRO A 109 -9.61 29.98 -20.67
C PRO A 109 -9.34 28.52 -20.29
N ILE A 110 -8.34 28.27 -19.44
CA ILE A 110 -8.01 26.93 -18.96
C ILE A 110 -9.15 26.31 -18.13
N PHE A 111 -9.85 27.11 -17.32
CA PHE A 111 -10.99 26.65 -16.53
C PHE A 111 -12.23 26.48 -17.41
N GLN A 112 -12.44 27.33 -18.41
CA GLN A 112 -13.53 27.15 -19.39
C GLN A 112 -13.37 25.86 -20.20
N PHE A 113 -12.17 25.63 -20.72
CA PHE A 113 -11.80 24.40 -21.42
C PHE A 113 -12.00 23.18 -20.52
N SER A 114 -11.45 23.23 -19.31
CA SER A 114 -11.54 22.12 -18.35
C SER A 114 -12.98 21.85 -17.93
N THR A 115 -13.82 22.87 -17.78
CA THR A 115 -15.25 22.71 -17.45
C THR A 115 -15.99 22.01 -18.57
N SER A 116 -15.75 22.42 -19.81
CA SER A 116 -16.39 21.84 -20.99
C SER A 116 -16.01 20.37 -21.19
N LEU A 117 -14.71 20.06 -21.02
CA LEU A 117 -14.18 18.70 -21.08
C LEU A 117 -14.68 17.84 -19.90
N HIS A 118 -14.60 18.34 -18.68
CA HIS A 118 -15.02 17.64 -17.46
C HIS A 118 -16.51 17.31 -17.49
N ARG A 119 -17.36 18.26 -17.90
CA ARG A 119 -18.82 18.10 -17.83
C ARG A 119 -19.39 17.35 -19.02
N SER A 120 -18.76 17.45 -20.19
CA SER A 120 -19.39 16.98 -21.43
C SER A 120 -18.45 16.39 -22.47
N LEU A 121 -17.15 16.30 -22.23
CA LEU A 121 -16.16 15.80 -23.20
C LEU A 121 -16.21 16.52 -24.56
N PHE A 122 -16.76 17.75 -24.61
CA PHE A 122 -17.14 18.45 -25.85
C PHE A 122 -18.21 17.76 -26.72
N LEU A 123 -18.86 16.71 -26.21
CA LEU A 123 -19.87 15.91 -26.89
C LEU A 123 -21.30 16.27 -26.47
N LYS A 124 -21.53 17.40 -25.78
CA LYS A 124 -22.86 17.84 -25.30
C LYS A 124 -23.56 16.75 -24.46
N ALA A 125 -24.77 16.33 -24.83
CA ALA A 125 -25.59 15.39 -24.07
C ALA A 125 -24.93 13.99 -23.93
N PRO A 126 -24.42 13.34 -25.00
CA PRO A 126 -23.67 12.09 -24.89
C PRO A 126 -22.53 12.13 -23.87
N GLY A 127 -21.69 13.17 -23.92
CA GLY A 127 -20.56 13.24 -22.99
C GLY A 127 -20.98 13.55 -21.55
N ARG A 128 -22.05 14.32 -21.34
CA ARG A 128 -22.64 14.51 -19.99
C ARG A 128 -23.11 13.17 -19.40
N PHE A 129 -23.75 12.34 -20.22
CA PHE A 129 -24.16 11.01 -19.81
C PHE A 129 -22.95 10.13 -19.45
N LEU A 130 -21.92 10.09 -20.30
CA LEU A 130 -20.72 9.29 -20.05
C LEU A 130 -19.97 9.70 -18.77
N ILE A 131 -19.82 11.00 -18.52
CA ILE A 131 -19.20 11.50 -17.29
C ILE A 131 -20.08 11.18 -16.07
N GLY A 132 -21.40 11.38 -16.17
CA GLY A 132 -22.32 11.02 -15.10
C GLY A 132 -22.30 9.53 -14.75
N LEU A 133 -22.26 8.67 -15.78
CA LEU A 133 -22.08 7.24 -15.64
C LEU A 133 -20.72 6.92 -15.00
N ALA A 134 -19.64 7.58 -15.42
CA ALA A 134 -18.32 7.38 -14.82
C ALA A 134 -18.30 7.75 -13.33
N ALA A 135 -18.96 8.85 -12.93
CA ALA A 135 -19.11 9.22 -11.52
C ALA A 135 -19.88 8.15 -10.73
N PHE A 136 -20.94 7.59 -11.31
CA PHE A 136 -21.70 6.51 -10.67
C PHE A 136 -20.87 5.21 -10.57
N LEU A 137 -20.12 4.86 -11.61
CA LEU A 137 -19.20 3.71 -11.58
C LEU A 137 -18.10 3.91 -10.53
N LEU A 138 -17.58 5.13 -10.35
CA LEU A 138 -16.63 5.45 -9.28
C LEU A 138 -17.22 5.18 -7.89
N PHE A 139 -18.50 5.50 -7.66
CA PHE A 139 -19.18 5.16 -6.41
C PHE A 139 -19.21 3.63 -6.19
N LEU A 140 -19.56 2.85 -7.22
CA LEU A 140 -19.55 1.38 -7.14
C LEU A 140 -18.13 0.81 -6.94
N ILE A 141 -17.11 1.42 -7.55
CA ILE A 141 -15.69 1.09 -7.31
C ILE A 141 -15.32 1.35 -5.85
N ALA A 142 -15.75 2.47 -5.27
CA ALA A 142 -15.50 2.79 -3.86
C ALA A 142 -16.18 1.76 -2.93
N VAL A 143 -17.45 1.42 -3.17
CA VAL A 143 -18.20 0.40 -2.40
C VAL A 143 -17.51 -0.97 -2.47
N SER A 144 -17.19 -1.43 -3.68
CA SER A 144 -16.47 -2.70 -3.84
C SER A 144 -15.07 -2.67 -3.22
N GLY A 145 -14.39 -1.51 -3.26
CA GLY A 145 -13.11 -1.27 -2.58
C GLY A 145 -13.22 -1.40 -1.06
N ILE A 146 -14.25 -0.84 -0.43
CA ILE A 146 -14.53 -0.99 1.01
C ILE A 146 -14.65 -2.48 1.37
N VAL A 147 -15.45 -3.23 0.61
CA VAL A 147 -15.64 -4.67 0.86
C VAL A 147 -14.33 -5.45 0.72
N LEU A 148 -13.51 -5.13 -0.29
CA LEU A 148 -12.21 -5.78 -0.49
C LEU A 148 -11.21 -5.48 0.63
N ILE A 149 -11.17 -4.23 1.11
CA ILE A 149 -10.33 -3.83 2.24
C ILE A 149 -10.78 -4.53 3.52
N ALA A 150 -12.09 -4.56 3.78
CA ALA A 150 -12.66 -5.25 4.94
C ALA A 150 -12.30 -6.73 4.93
N LYS A 151 -12.47 -7.43 3.79
CA LYS A 151 -12.06 -8.83 3.66
C LYS A 151 -10.55 -9.03 3.86
N ARG A 152 -9.73 -8.13 3.32
CA ARG A 152 -8.26 -8.19 3.51
C ARG A 152 -7.86 -8.05 4.98
N GLN A 153 -8.54 -7.22 5.75
CA GLN A 153 -8.25 -7.00 7.18
C GLN A 153 -8.95 -8.00 8.11
N GLY A 154 -9.83 -8.84 7.55
CA GLY A 154 -10.67 -9.83 8.23
C GLY A 154 -11.84 -9.24 9.00
N GLY A 155 -12.54 -8.29 8.37
CA GLY A 155 -13.83 -7.76 8.80
C GLY A 155 -13.86 -6.24 8.91
N MET A 156 -15.07 -5.68 8.96
CA MET A 156 -15.27 -4.22 9.12
C MET A 156 -14.70 -3.68 10.44
N ARG A 157 -14.67 -4.50 11.50
CA ARG A 157 -14.08 -4.13 12.79
C ARG A 157 -12.59 -3.79 12.68
N TYR A 158 -11.87 -4.37 11.73
CA TYR A 158 -10.43 -4.17 11.54
C TYR A 158 -10.11 -3.26 10.34
N PHE A 159 -11.10 -2.53 9.81
CA PHE A 159 -10.93 -1.70 8.61
C PHE A 159 -9.76 -0.70 8.73
N PHE A 160 -9.62 -0.08 9.90
CA PHE A 160 -8.55 0.88 10.21
C PHE A 160 -7.32 0.27 10.89
N ALA A 161 -7.24 -1.07 10.99
CA ALA A 161 -6.04 -1.72 11.50
C ALA A 161 -4.81 -1.42 10.62
N PRO A 162 -3.59 -1.45 11.20
CA PRO A 162 -2.35 -1.28 10.44
C PRO A 162 -2.26 -2.28 9.29
N VAL A 163 -1.99 -1.79 8.07
CA VAL A 163 -1.84 -2.65 6.89
C VAL A 163 -0.42 -3.23 6.90
N VAL A 164 -0.31 -4.55 6.72
CA VAL A 164 0.99 -5.22 6.58
C VAL A 164 1.61 -4.87 5.22
N ARG A 165 2.87 -4.42 5.21
CA ARG A 165 3.59 -4.05 4.00
C ARG A 165 4.17 -5.28 3.30
N GLU A 166 3.39 -5.89 2.42
CA GLU A 166 3.80 -7.05 1.61
C GLU A 166 4.52 -6.63 0.31
N ASN A 167 3.95 -5.69 -0.44
CA ASN A 167 4.57 -5.06 -1.60
C ASN A 167 4.15 -3.58 -1.70
N PHE A 168 4.95 -2.77 -2.41
CA PHE A 168 4.73 -1.32 -2.49
C PHE A 168 3.36 -0.97 -3.09
N SER A 169 2.99 -1.56 -4.23
CA SER A 169 1.77 -1.21 -4.95
C SER A 169 0.50 -1.57 -4.18
N GLN A 170 0.37 -2.79 -3.64
CA GLN A 170 -0.82 -3.20 -2.88
C GLN A 170 -0.90 -2.56 -1.50
N PHE A 171 0.23 -2.28 -0.87
CA PHE A 171 0.25 -1.54 0.40
C PHE A 171 -0.29 -0.13 0.19
N ASN A 172 0.31 0.62 -0.74
CA ASN A 172 -0.09 2.01 -0.97
C ASN A 172 -1.51 2.11 -1.55
N HIS A 173 -1.91 1.20 -2.45
CA HIS A 173 -3.28 1.20 -2.99
C HIS A 173 -4.32 1.12 -1.86
N VAL A 174 -4.13 0.25 -0.88
CA VAL A 174 -5.06 0.15 0.27
C VAL A 174 -4.94 1.33 1.22
N VAL A 175 -3.72 1.80 1.52
CA VAL A 175 -3.54 2.93 2.44
C VAL A 175 -4.18 4.19 1.89
N TYR A 176 -3.85 4.58 0.65
CA TYR A 176 -4.41 5.78 0.03
C TYR A 176 -5.90 5.65 -0.24
N ALA A 177 -6.41 4.48 -0.65
CA ALA A 177 -7.84 4.26 -0.83
C ALA A 177 -8.63 4.52 0.46
N ARG A 178 -8.09 4.17 1.64
CA ARG A 178 -8.73 4.48 2.93
C ARG A 178 -8.65 5.96 3.26
N MET A 179 -7.49 6.59 3.07
CA MET A 179 -7.28 8.00 3.40
C MET A 179 -8.18 8.92 2.56
N THR A 180 -8.38 8.58 1.29
CA THR A 180 -9.16 9.41 0.36
C THR A 180 -10.57 8.88 0.13
N LEU A 181 -11.04 7.92 0.93
CA LEU A 181 -12.35 7.30 0.75
C LEU A 181 -13.49 8.33 0.81
N LEU A 182 -13.48 9.19 1.83
CA LEU A 182 -14.51 10.20 2.02
C LEU A 182 -14.55 11.21 0.86
N PRO A 183 -13.44 11.84 0.44
CA PRO A 183 -13.42 12.68 -0.77
C PRO A 183 -13.93 11.97 -2.03
N ILE A 184 -13.55 10.71 -2.26
CA ILE A 184 -13.99 9.94 -3.44
C ILE A 184 -15.50 9.68 -3.39
N ILE A 185 -16.05 9.33 -2.23
CA ILE A 185 -17.49 9.13 -2.06
C ILE A 185 -18.24 10.45 -2.32
N VAL A 186 -17.76 11.57 -1.78
CA VAL A 186 -18.40 12.86 -2.01
C VAL A 186 -18.34 13.26 -3.48
N LEU A 187 -17.18 13.16 -4.13
CA LEU A 187 -17.02 13.45 -5.56
C LEU A 187 -17.93 12.59 -6.44
N SER A 188 -17.98 11.28 -6.18
CA SER A 188 -18.79 10.34 -6.96
C SER A 188 -20.28 10.58 -6.77
N LEU A 189 -20.77 10.71 -5.53
CA LEU A 189 -22.19 10.96 -5.24
C LEU A 189 -22.66 12.32 -5.74
N SER A 190 -21.90 13.38 -5.48
CA SER A 190 -22.25 14.73 -5.95
C SER A 190 -22.24 14.82 -7.48
N GLY A 191 -21.23 14.22 -8.14
CA GLY A 191 -21.17 14.16 -9.60
C GLY A 191 -22.33 13.37 -10.21
N SER A 192 -22.69 12.22 -9.62
CA SER A 192 -23.87 11.45 -10.03
C SER A 192 -25.15 12.23 -9.85
N TYR A 193 -25.33 12.89 -8.70
CA TYR A 193 -26.51 13.70 -8.40
C TYR A 193 -26.68 14.87 -9.38
N LEU A 194 -25.61 15.62 -9.65
CA LEU A 194 -25.62 16.70 -10.63
C LEU A 194 -25.92 16.21 -12.06
N SER A 195 -25.48 14.99 -12.40
CA SER A 195 -25.85 14.36 -13.66
C SER A 195 -27.35 14.02 -13.71
N LEU A 196 -27.91 13.43 -12.64
CA LEU A 196 -29.33 13.09 -12.58
C LEU A 196 -30.23 14.33 -12.74
N LEU A 197 -29.88 15.43 -12.06
CA LEU A 197 -30.54 16.73 -12.25
C LEU A 197 -30.48 17.19 -13.70
N ARG A 198 -29.32 17.06 -14.35
CA ARG A 198 -29.15 17.55 -15.72
C ARG A 198 -30.00 16.81 -16.76
N PHE A 199 -30.38 15.57 -16.46
CA PHE A 199 -31.28 14.75 -17.29
C PHE A 199 -32.72 14.78 -16.80
N ASN A 200 -33.08 15.68 -15.87
CA ASN A 200 -34.43 15.81 -15.29
C ASN A 200 -34.96 14.49 -14.69
N LEU A 201 -34.06 13.62 -14.20
CA LEU A 201 -34.44 12.38 -13.51
C LEU A 201 -34.84 12.64 -12.05
N ILE A 202 -34.56 13.84 -11.56
CA ILE A 202 -34.98 14.37 -10.26
C ILE A 202 -35.75 15.66 -10.58
N PRO A 203 -36.95 15.88 -9.99
CA PRO A 203 -37.75 17.07 -10.26
C PRO A 203 -37.00 18.33 -9.82
N GLY A 204 -36.71 19.22 -10.77
CA GLY A 204 -36.25 20.56 -10.45
C GLY A 204 -37.48 21.43 -10.17
N GLU A 205 -37.78 21.70 -8.90
CA GLU A 205 -38.88 22.59 -8.55
C GLU A 205 -38.41 24.05 -8.66
N GLN A 206 -39.07 24.80 -9.56
CA GLN A 206 -38.99 26.25 -9.60
C GLN A 206 -39.97 26.82 -8.58
N ILE A 207 -39.57 27.86 -7.84
CA ILE A 207 -40.52 28.62 -7.03
C ILE A 207 -41.41 29.40 -7.99
N ILE A 208 -42.71 29.18 -7.88
CA ILE A 208 -43.72 29.98 -8.57
C ILE A 208 -44.43 30.78 -7.50
N HIS A 209 -44.36 32.10 -7.57
CA HIS A 209 -45.15 32.99 -6.72
C HIS A 209 -46.51 33.25 -7.38
N GLU A 210 -47.60 33.12 -6.62
CA GLU A 210 -48.93 33.54 -7.06
C GLU A 210 -49.19 34.89 -6.41
N VAL A 211 -49.20 35.95 -7.22
CA VAL A 211 -49.39 37.33 -6.75
C VAL A 211 -50.79 37.78 -7.11
N ASP A 212 -51.53 38.27 -6.12
CA ASP A 212 -52.82 38.90 -6.32
C ASP A 212 -52.62 40.40 -6.55
N TYR A 213 -52.54 40.79 -7.82
CA TYR A 213 -52.26 42.17 -8.23
C TYR A 213 -53.35 43.15 -7.79
N GLU A 214 -54.59 42.71 -7.57
CA GLU A 214 -55.68 43.59 -7.14
C GLU A 214 -55.52 44.09 -5.70
N THR A 215 -54.69 43.41 -4.90
CA THR A 215 -54.45 43.73 -3.48
C THR A 215 -53.26 44.65 -3.24
N LEU A 216 -52.49 44.97 -4.28
CA LEU A 216 -51.29 45.79 -4.16
C LEU A 216 -51.64 47.28 -4.07
N THR A 217 -51.00 48.01 -3.14
CA THR A 217 -51.17 49.46 -2.97
C THR A 217 -49.83 50.18 -3.03
N ASP A 218 -49.83 51.41 -3.57
CA ASP A 218 -48.66 52.29 -3.60
C ASP A 218 -48.64 53.28 -2.42
N GLU A 219 -49.67 53.26 -1.57
CA GLU A 219 -49.76 54.02 -0.32
C GLU A 219 -49.67 53.13 0.93
N PRO A 220 -49.00 53.58 2.02
CA PRO A 220 -48.17 54.78 2.10
C PRO A 220 -46.79 54.59 1.43
N LYS A 221 -46.26 55.63 0.79
CA LYS A 221 -44.89 55.64 0.23
C LYS A 221 -43.89 55.88 1.35
N LEU A 222 -43.21 54.82 1.75
CA LEU A 222 -42.28 54.80 2.86
C LEU A 222 -40.82 54.70 2.34
N PRO A 223 -39.84 55.36 2.97
CA PRO A 223 -38.44 55.20 2.62
C PRO A 223 -37.93 53.77 2.90
N LEU A 224 -37.00 53.25 2.09
CA LEU A 224 -36.43 51.89 2.22
C LEU A 224 -35.92 51.54 3.62
N HIS A 225 -35.30 52.50 4.32
CA HIS A 225 -34.78 52.28 5.67
C HIS A 225 -35.87 52.06 6.73
N THR A 226 -37.14 52.29 6.41
CA THR A 226 -38.27 52.03 7.32
C THR A 226 -38.88 50.64 7.15
N PHE A 227 -38.48 49.89 6.12
CA PHE A 227 -39.04 48.57 5.83
C PHE A 227 -38.55 47.57 6.89
N GLU A 228 -39.46 47.02 7.69
CA GLU A 228 -39.13 46.12 8.80
C GLU A 228 -38.36 44.87 8.33
N PHE A 229 -38.78 44.28 7.20
CA PHE A 229 -38.13 43.11 6.62
C PHE A 229 -36.66 43.37 6.23
N LEU A 230 -36.36 44.54 5.65
CA LEU A 230 -35.00 44.90 5.23
C LEU A 230 -34.08 45.22 6.41
N ASN A 231 -34.62 45.75 7.51
CA ASN A 231 -33.87 46.04 8.72
C ASN A 231 -33.56 44.79 9.55
N THR A 232 -34.43 43.77 9.49
CA THR A 232 -34.24 42.51 10.21
C THR A 232 -33.43 41.48 9.42
N THR A 233 -33.34 41.64 8.10
CA THR A 233 -32.58 40.76 7.22
C THR A 233 -31.15 41.26 7.03
N THR A 234 -30.18 40.38 7.26
CA THR A 234 -28.75 40.69 7.10
C THR A 234 -28.25 40.37 5.70
N LEU A 235 -27.21 41.09 5.27
CA LEU A 235 -26.51 40.83 4.02
C LEU A 235 -25.89 39.42 3.99
N GLY A 236 -25.50 38.90 5.16
CA GLY A 236 -24.98 37.54 5.28
C GLY A 236 -25.97 36.47 4.80
N ASP A 237 -27.27 36.70 4.91
CA ASP A 237 -28.33 35.77 4.48
C ASP A 237 -28.82 35.97 3.05
N LEU A 238 -28.38 37.04 2.40
CA LEU A 238 -28.71 37.35 1.02
C LEU A 238 -28.02 36.40 0.03
N ARG A 239 -28.76 36.00 -1.00
CA ARG A 239 -28.20 35.51 -2.27
C ARG A 239 -28.30 36.56 -3.36
N LYS A 240 -29.51 37.11 -3.55
CA LYS A 240 -29.80 38.09 -4.61
C LYS A 240 -30.98 38.99 -4.22
N VAL A 241 -30.88 40.27 -4.51
CA VAL A 241 -31.99 41.22 -4.60
C VAL A 241 -32.12 41.61 -6.07
N GLU A 242 -33.29 41.43 -6.66
CA GLU A 242 -33.66 42.01 -7.95
C GLU A 242 -34.54 43.23 -7.70
N TYR A 243 -34.22 44.33 -8.38
CA TYR A 243 -34.97 45.58 -8.26
C TYR A 243 -36.25 45.51 -9.10
N PRO A 244 -37.31 46.26 -8.71
CA PRO A 244 -38.49 46.42 -9.55
C PRO A 244 -38.09 46.97 -10.93
N PHE A 245 -38.75 46.50 -11.98
CA PHE A 245 -38.44 46.91 -13.35
C PHE A 245 -38.90 48.34 -13.65
N SER A 246 -39.98 48.79 -13.00
CA SER A 246 -40.55 50.12 -13.15
C SER A 246 -41.19 50.63 -11.86
N ASP A 247 -41.64 51.88 -11.88
CA ASP A 247 -42.33 52.55 -10.77
C ASP A 247 -43.81 52.16 -10.64
N PHE A 248 -44.25 51.06 -11.27
CA PHE A 248 -45.62 50.56 -11.16
C PHE A 248 -45.80 49.70 -9.90
N VAL A 249 -46.98 49.74 -9.27
CA VAL A 249 -47.27 49.01 -8.02
C VAL A 249 -47.21 47.49 -8.17
N GLU A 250 -47.38 47.01 -9.39
CA GLU A 250 -47.27 45.62 -9.79
C GLU A 250 -45.82 45.11 -9.79
N ASP A 251 -44.84 46.01 -9.84
CA ASP A 251 -43.42 45.68 -9.73
C ASP A 251 -42.95 45.74 -8.28
N TYR A 252 -42.09 44.79 -7.91
CA TYR A 252 -41.65 44.56 -6.54
C TYR A 252 -40.18 44.14 -6.47
N TYR A 253 -39.60 44.26 -5.28
CA TYR A 253 -38.30 43.65 -5.02
C TYR A 253 -38.44 42.14 -4.91
N THR A 254 -37.57 41.40 -5.60
CA THR A 254 -37.44 39.95 -5.43
C THR A 254 -36.19 39.65 -4.60
N ILE A 255 -36.38 39.18 -3.38
CA ILE A 255 -35.30 38.95 -2.41
C ILE A 255 -35.12 37.44 -2.22
N SER A 256 -34.10 36.88 -2.83
CA SER A 256 -33.70 35.49 -2.65
C SER A 256 -32.70 35.38 -1.49
N LEU A 257 -33.11 34.73 -0.40
CA LEU A 257 -32.29 34.40 0.76
C LEU A 257 -31.69 32.99 0.64
N LYS A 258 -30.99 32.51 1.67
CA LYS A 258 -30.41 31.14 1.67
C LYS A 258 -31.48 30.04 1.68
N ASP A 259 -32.62 30.27 2.32
CA ASP A 259 -33.64 29.27 2.64
C ASP A 259 -35.01 29.55 2.00
N ARG A 260 -35.26 30.78 1.56
CA ARG A 260 -36.54 31.23 0.98
C ARG A 260 -36.37 32.36 -0.03
N GLU A 261 -37.44 32.65 -0.74
CA GLU A 261 -37.61 33.80 -1.61
C GLU A 261 -38.80 34.64 -1.13
N VAL A 262 -38.63 35.95 -1.14
CA VAL A 262 -39.60 36.93 -0.62
C VAL A 262 -39.82 38.00 -1.68
N LEU A 263 -41.09 38.24 -2.01
CA LEU A 263 -41.51 39.36 -2.86
C LEU A 263 -41.95 40.51 -1.96
N LEU A 264 -41.36 41.68 -2.12
CA LEU A 264 -41.54 42.84 -1.25
C LEU A 264 -42.04 44.04 -2.06
N ASN A 265 -43.19 44.59 -1.65
CA ASN A 265 -43.76 45.79 -2.29
C ASN A 265 -42.78 46.96 -2.19
N GLN A 266 -42.55 47.63 -3.33
CA GLN A 266 -41.53 48.67 -3.44
C GLN A 266 -41.86 49.99 -2.72
N PHE A 267 -43.14 50.25 -2.42
CA PHE A 267 -43.59 51.51 -1.83
C PHE A 267 -43.77 51.44 -0.31
N ASN A 268 -44.38 50.37 0.19
CA ASN A 268 -44.75 50.25 1.60
C ASN A 268 -43.95 49.18 2.37
N GLY A 269 -43.12 48.39 1.68
CA GLY A 269 -42.31 47.33 2.30
C GLY A 269 -43.10 46.14 2.81
N GLN A 270 -44.36 45.98 2.41
CA GLN A 270 -45.17 44.81 2.77
C GLN A 270 -44.69 43.56 2.01
N ILE A 271 -44.62 42.43 2.71
CA ILE A 271 -44.34 41.13 2.08
C ILE A 271 -45.58 40.73 1.27
N ILE A 272 -45.42 40.66 -0.05
CA ILE A 272 -46.47 40.23 -0.99
C ILE A 272 -46.63 38.71 -0.88
N THR A 273 -45.52 37.98 -1.01
CA THR A 273 -45.48 36.53 -0.83
C THR A 273 -44.12 36.07 -0.34
N GLU A 274 -44.10 34.96 0.39
CA GLU A 274 -42.88 34.29 0.86
C GLU A 274 -43.00 32.79 0.58
N LYS A 275 -41.97 32.20 -0.05
CA LYS A 275 -41.90 30.76 -0.29
C LYS A 275 -40.53 30.20 0.06
N LYS A 276 -40.52 29.10 0.83
CA LYS A 276 -39.28 28.37 1.16
C LYS A 276 -38.80 27.57 -0.03
N PHE A 277 -37.48 27.48 -0.19
CA PHE A 277 -36.91 26.63 -1.23
C PHE A 277 -37.25 25.15 -0.96
N PRO A 278 -37.72 24.42 -1.97
CA PRO A 278 -37.86 22.98 -1.89
C PRO A 278 -36.54 22.32 -1.48
N TRP A 279 -36.63 21.21 -0.74
CA TRP A 279 -35.46 20.46 -0.30
C TRP A 279 -34.54 20.07 -1.47
N VAL A 280 -35.12 19.77 -2.64
CA VAL A 280 -34.34 19.42 -3.84
C VAL A 280 -33.47 20.57 -4.32
N SER A 281 -33.97 21.81 -4.29
CA SER A 281 -33.21 23.01 -4.67
C SER A 281 -32.07 23.30 -3.69
N VAL A 282 -32.34 23.10 -2.39
CA VAL A 282 -31.30 23.18 -1.34
C VAL A 282 -30.23 22.11 -1.55
N ALA A 283 -30.63 20.85 -1.75
CA ALA A 283 -29.72 19.74 -2.01
C ALA A 283 -28.89 19.93 -3.29
N SER A 284 -29.49 20.49 -4.35
CA SER A 284 -28.80 20.84 -5.61
C SER A 284 -27.75 21.91 -5.44
N SER A 285 -28.08 22.94 -4.66
CA SER A 285 -27.14 23.99 -4.27
C SER A 285 -25.94 23.40 -3.51
N TRP A 286 -26.21 22.57 -2.50
CA TRP A 286 -25.15 21.89 -1.73
C TRP A 286 -24.33 20.92 -2.58
N ALA A 287 -24.97 20.10 -3.42
CA ALA A 287 -24.30 19.17 -4.31
C ALA A 287 -23.31 19.89 -5.24
N THR A 288 -23.67 21.09 -5.72
CA THR A 288 -22.78 21.93 -6.51
C THR A 288 -21.56 22.35 -5.68
N VAL A 289 -21.76 22.91 -4.49
CA VAL A 289 -20.67 23.35 -3.60
C VAL A 289 -19.71 22.23 -3.25
N ILE A 290 -20.26 21.10 -2.79
CA ILE A 290 -19.42 19.99 -2.33
C ILE A 290 -18.67 19.33 -3.49
N HIS A 291 -19.13 19.50 -4.73
CA HIS A 291 -18.45 19.01 -5.92
C HIS A 291 -17.41 19.98 -6.49
N THR A 292 -17.69 21.29 -6.47
CA THR A 292 -16.82 22.30 -7.09
C THR A 292 -15.79 22.88 -6.13
N GLY A 293 -16.05 22.88 -4.82
CA GLY A 293 -15.19 23.57 -3.85
C GLY A 293 -15.53 25.04 -3.64
N GLU A 294 -16.59 25.53 -4.27
CA GLU A 294 -16.93 26.95 -4.28
C GLU A 294 -17.14 27.52 -2.87
N GLY A 295 -16.45 28.63 -2.56
CA GLY A 295 -16.52 29.30 -1.26
C GLY A 295 -15.56 28.77 -0.17
N SER A 296 -14.82 27.68 -0.40
CA SER A 296 -13.89 27.12 0.61
C SER A 296 -12.57 26.61 0.02
N ILE A 297 -11.47 27.30 0.34
CA ILE A 297 -10.11 26.90 -0.06
C ILE A 297 -9.76 25.52 0.50
N VAL A 298 -10.07 25.26 1.77
CA VAL A 298 -9.76 23.97 2.42
C VAL A 298 -10.48 22.84 1.71
N TRP A 299 -11.76 23.04 1.39
CA TRP A 299 -12.54 22.02 0.68
C TRP A 299 -12.03 21.80 -0.74
N SER A 300 -11.71 22.86 -1.49
CA SER A 300 -11.07 22.77 -2.80
C SER A 300 -9.77 21.97 -2.79
N VAL A 301 -8.91 22.16 -1.78
CA VAL A 301 -7.68 21.37 -1.62
C VAL A 301 -7.98 19.90 -1.35
N ILE A 302 -8.99 19.60 -0.54
CA ILE A 302 -9.43 18.22 -0.27
C ILE A 302 -9.96 17.57 -1.56
N LEU A 303 -10.75 18.28 -2.37
CA LEU A 303 -11.24 17.79 -3.65
C LEU A 303 -10.10 17.56 -4.64
N ALA A 304 -9.14 18.48 -4.74
CA ALA A 304 -7.95 18.33 -5.59
C ALA A 304 -7.14 17.08 -5.20
N ALA A 305 -6.91 16.88 -3.90
CA ALA A 305 -6.24 15.70 -3.38
C ALA A 305 -7.04 14.41 -3.65
N GLY A 306 -8.37 14.46 -3.54
CA GLY A 306 -9.29 13.37 -3.90
C GLY A 306 -9.18 12.99 -5.37
N SER A 307 -9.22 13.97 -6.29
CA SER A 307 -9.05 13.76 -7.73
C SER A 307 -7.68 13.19 -8.07
N LEU A 308 -6.61 13.69 -7.45
CA LEU A 308 -5.26 13.16 -7.63
C LEU A 308 -5.14 11.71 -7.11
N ALA A 309 -5.80 11.39 -6.00
CA ALA A 309 -5.82 10.04 -5.45
C ALA A 309 -6.52 9.05 -6.38
N ILE A 310 -7.58 9.45 -7.10
CA ILE A 310 -8.23 8.59 -8.11
C ILE A 310 -7.22 8.17 -9.18
N LEU A 311 -6.38 9.09 -9.67
CA LEU A 311 -5.31 8.79 -10.63
C LEU A 311 -4.30 7.79 -10.06
N PHE A 312 -3.86 8.01 -8.82
CA PHE A 312 -2.93 7.11 -8.14
C PHE A 312 -3.51 5.71 -7.93
N LEU A 313 -4.77 5.61 -7.50
CA LEU A 313 -5.47 4.35 -7.26
C LEU A 313 -5.70 3.59 -8.57
N MET A 314 -6.01 4.30 -9.66
CA MET A 314 -6.13 3.71 -10.99
C MET A 314 -4.81 3.08 -11.43
N LEU A 315 -3.71 3.85 -11.39
CA LEU A 315 -2.38 3.37 -11.79
C LEU A 315 -1.94 2.17 -10.94
N THR A 316 -2.04 2.28 -9.61
CA THR A 316 -1.66 1.19 -8.71
C THR A 316 -2.54 -0.04 -8.89
N GLY A 317 -3.85 0.14 -9.14
CA GLY A 317 -4.78 -0.96 -9.45
C GLY A 317 -4.38 -1.73 -10.71
N PHE A 318 -4.06 -1.03 -11.80
CA PHE A 318 -3.55 -1.65 -13.02
C PHE A 318 -2.20 -2.36 -12.81
N VAL A 319 -1.28 -1.74 -12.08
CA VAL A 319 0.02 -2.36 -11.75
C VAL A 319 -0.19 -3.67 -10.98
N ILE A 320 -1.12 -3.70 -10.02
CA ILE A 320 -1.45 -4.92 -9.27
C ILE A 320 -2.02 -6.00 -10.19
N TYR A 321 -2.86 -5.62 -11.16
CA TYR A 321 -3.43 -6.54 -12.13
C TYR A 321 -2.38 -7.13 -13.08
N PHE A 322 -1.54 -6.28 -13.70
CA PHE A 322 -0.54 -6.71 -14.69
C PHE A 322 0.66 -7.44 -14.10
N LYS A 323 1.08 -7.11 -12.86
CA LYS A 323 2.19 -7.81 -12.19
C LYS A 323 1.79 -9.18 -11.64
N ARG A 324 0.55 -9.61 -11.80
CA ARG A 324 0.08 -10.89 -11.26
C ARG A 324 0.63 -12.05 -12.10
N PRO A 325 1.33 -13.03 -11.49
CA PRO A 325 1.78 -14.19 -12.22
C PRO A 325 0.58 -15.01 -12.72
N ARG A 326 0.49 -15.20 -14.05
CA ARG A 326 -0.49 -16.10 -14.68
C ARG A 326 0.16 -17.47 -14.83
N ILE A 327 -0.18 -18.40 -13.94
CA ILE A 327 0.29 -19.78 -14.03
C ILE A 327 -0.86 -20.61 -14.55
N GLN A 328 -0.67 -21.20 -15.73
CA GLN A 328 -1.58 -22.19 -16.28
C GLN A 328 -1.22 -23.55 -15.68
N ILE A 329 -2.18 -24.19 -15.02
CA ILE A 329 -2.02 -25.55 -14.54
C ILE A 329 -2.02 -26.48 -15.75
N LYS A 330 -0.90 -27.16 -15.99
CA LYS A 330 -0.77 -28.21 -17.01
C LYS A 330 -0.50 -29.52 -16.28
N ASN A 331 -1.24 -30.56 -16.66
CA ASN A 331 -1.11 -31.90 -16.11
C ASN A 331 -0.75 -32.87 -17.22
N ASN A 332 0.23 -33.73 -16.99
CA ASN A 332 0.66 -34.75 -17.94
C ASN A 332 -0.28 -35.98 -17.94
N TYR A 333 -1.05 -36.16 -16.86
CA TYR A 333 -1.91 -37.31 -16.64
C TYR A 333 -3.30 -36.88 -16.17
N SER A 334 -4.30 -37.72 -16.40
CA SER A 334 -5.66 -37.50 -15.90
C SER A 334 -5.72 -37.66 -14.37
N ARG A 335 -6.62 -36.90 -13.73
CA ARG A 335 -6.85 -36.94 -12.27
C ARG A 335 -7.11 -38.36 -11.72
N ASN A 336 -7.69 -39.24 -12.53
CA ASN A 336 -8.06 -40.58 -12.11
C ASN A 336 -6.90 -41.59 -12.22
N ASP A 337 -5.85 -41.27 -12.99
CA ASP A 337 -4.71 -42.16 -13.24
C ASP A 337 -3.52 -41.85 -12.34
N CYS A 338 -3.62 -40.78 -11.54
CA CYS A 338 -2.56 -40.30 -10.67
C CYS A 338 -2.66 -40.92 -9.27
N SER A 339 -1.51 -41.37 -8.76
CA SER A 339 -1.40 -41.86 -7.38
C SER A 339 -1.20 -40.72 -6.37
N HIS A 340 -0.68 -39.57 -6.82
CA HIS A 340 -0.42 -38.40 -6.00
C HIS A 340 -1.25 -37.21 -6.49
N ILE A 341 -2.06 -36.63 -5.62
CA ILE A 341 -2.89 -35.47 -5.93
C ILE A 341 -2.39 -34.27 -5.13
N VAL A 342 -2.01 -33.20 -5.82
CA VAL A 342 -1.55 -31.93 -5.24
C VAL A 342 -2.63 -30.88 -5.45
N LEU A 343 -3.24 -30.38 -4.38
CA LEU A 343 -4.27 -29.35 -4.47
C LEU A 343 -3.83 -28.04 -3.83
N VAL A 344 -4.21 -26.93 -4.47
CA VAL A 344 -3.71 -25.60 -4.10
C VAL A 344 -4.83 -24.63 -3.72
N GLY A 345 -4.71 -24.03 -2.54
CA GLY A 345 -5.46 -22.86 -2.08
C GLY A 345 -4.60 -21.59 -2.24
N THR A 346 -4.93 -20.70 -3.17
CA THR A 346 -4.14 -19.50 -3.43
C THR A 346 -5.01 -18.30 -3.85
N GLU A 347 -4.60 -17.11 -3.41
CA GLU A 347 -5.14 -15.83 -3.91
C GLU A 347 -4.25 -15.23 -5.01
N GLY A 348 -2.92 -15.20 -4.82
CA GLY A 348 -1.98 -14.47 -5.68
C GLY A 348 -1.18 -15.31 -6.68
N ALA A 349 -1.50 -16.60 -6.84
CA ALA A 349 -0.72 -17.60 -7.56
C ALA A 349 0.70 -17.88 -7.00
N THR A 350 1.13 -17.20 -5.93
CA THR A 350 2.43 -17.44 -5.27
C THR A 350 2.52 -18.86 -4.67
N THR A 351 1.52 -19.29 -3.90
CA THR A 351 1.45 -20.67 -3.38
C THR A 351 1.40 -21.71 -4.49
N LEU A 352 0.77 -21.36 -5.62
CA LEU A 352 0.73 -22.21 -6.81
C LEU A 352 2.10 -22.39 -7.46
N GLN A 353 3.01 -21.42 -7.38
CA GLN A 353 4.40 -21.58 -7.87
C GLN A 353 5.12 -22.69 -7.12
N PHE A 354 5.02 -22.68 -5.79
CA PHE A 354 5.63 -23.69 -4.94
C PHE A 354 5.05 -25.09 -5.18
N ALA A 355 3.73 -25.19 -5.26
CA ALA A 355 3.06 -26.45 -5.55
C ALA A 355 3.38 -26.97 -6.96
N HIS A 356 3.51 -26.07 -7.93
CA HIS A 356 3.91 -26.42 -9.30
C HIS A 356 5.35 -26.94 -9.34
N GLU A 357 6.28 -26.32 -8.61
CA GLU A 357 7.65 -26.81 -8.52
C GLU A 357 7.72 -28.20 -7.86
N PHE A 358 6.99 -28.39 -6.76
CA PHE A 358 6.88 -29.70 -6.11
C PHE A 358 6.29 -30.76 -7.06
N HIS A 359 5.20 -30.43 -7.76
CA HIS A 359 4.59 -31.30 -8.77
C HIS A 359 5.56 -31.66 -9.89
N ARG A 360 6.34 -30.68 -10.39
CA ARG A 360 7.37 -30.91 -11.40
C ARG A 360 8.43 -31.89 -10.92
N GLN A 361 8.87 -31.80 -9.66
CA GLN A 361 9.85 -32.73 -9.09
C GLN A 361 9.26 -34.14 -8.90
N LEU A 362 7.98 -34.27 -8.54
CA LEU A 362 7.31 -35.58 -8.51
C LEU A 362 7.30 -36.24 -9.91
N LEU A 363 6.96 -35.48 -10.95
CA LEU A 363 6.98 -36.00 -12.32
C LEU A 363 8.41 -36.40 -12.76
N LYS A 364 9.43 -35.62 -12.40
CA LYS A 364 10.85 -35.96 -12.66
C LYS A 364 11.28 -37.25 -11.95
N ALA A 365 10.76 -37.51 -10.76
CA ALA A 365 10.99 -38.74 -10.01
C ALA A 365 10.17 -39.94 -10.54
N GLY A 366 9.47 -39.81 -11.67
CA GLY A 366 8.67 -40.87 -12.28
C GLY A 366 7.29 -41.07 -11.64
N ILE A 367 6.86 -40.18 -10.75
CA ILE A 367 5.58 -40.29 -10.04
C ILE A 367 4.46 -39.65 -10.83
N LYS A 368 3.42 -40.43 -11.16
CA LYS A 368 2.18 -39.92 -11.75
C LYS A 368 1.43 -39.06 -10.74
N SER A 369 1.56 -37.74 -10.90
CA SER A 369 0.92 -36.75 -10.03
C SER A 369 -0.02 -35.82 -10.81
N TYR A 370 -1.02 -35.27 -10.13
CA TYR A 370 -1.98 -34.30 -10.64
C TYR A 370 -1.94 -33.03 -9.78
N LEU A 371 -1.83 -31.86 -10.42
CA LEU A 371 -1.93 -30.55 -9.80
C LEU A 371 -3.30 -29.91 -10.11
N GLY A 372 -4.00 -29.46 -9.08
CA GLY A 372 -5.31 -28.80 -9.20
C GLY A 372 -5.55 -27.73 -8.15
N LEU A 373 -6.68 -27.02 -8.24
CA LEU A 373 -7.12 -26.13 -7.16
C LEU A 373 -7.92 -26.92 -6.13
N MET A 374 -7.94 -26.46 -4.88
CA MET A 374 -8.72 -27.11 -3.83
C MET A 374 -10.22 -27.16 -4.16
N ASN A 375 -10.75 -26.15 -4.86
CA ASN A 375 -12.14 -26.15 -5.35
C ASN A 375 -12.44 -27.16 -6.48
N ASP A 376 -11.43 -27.90 -6.95
CA ASP A 376 -11.56 -28.98 -7.94
C ASP A 376 -11.54 -30.38 -7.27
N TYR A 377 -11.53 -30.42 -5.93
CA TYR A 377 -11.63 -31.66 -5.16
C TYR A 377 -12.88 -32.45 -5.57
N GLY A 378 -12.72 -33.75 -5.75
CA GLY A 378 -13.82 -34.67 -6.07
C GLY A 378 -13.36 -36.12 -5.98
N PRO A 379 -14.00 -37.06 -6.67
CA PRO A 379 -13.57 -38.46 -6.65
C PRO A 379 -12.21 -38.63 -7.33
N PHE A 380 -11.26 -39.28 -6.65
CA PHE A 380 -9.95 -39.63 -7.22
C PHE A 380 -9.75 -41.14 -7.10
N ARG A 381 -9.89 -41.88 -8.21
CA ARG A 381 -9.98 -43.36 -8.16
C ARG A 381 -8.68 -44.04 -7.69
N ASN A 382 -7.53 -43.55 -8.15
CA ASN A 382 -6.23 -44.18 -7.89
C ASN A 382 -5.37 -43.43 -6.87
N MET A 383 -5.93 -42.44 -6.18
CA MET A 383 -5.18 -41.61 -5.24
C MET A 383 -4.75 -42.42 -4.01
N LYS A 384 -3.44 -42.36 -3.73
CA LYS A 384 -2.79 -42.89 -2.52
C LYS A 384 -2.27 -41.77 -1.61
N GLN A 385 -1.92 -40.62 -2.20
CA GLN A 385 -1.34 -39.48 -1.50
C GLN A 385 -2.07 -38.18 -1.88
N LEU A 386 -2.52 -37.42 -0.88
CA LEU A 386 -3.12 -36.10 -1.02
C LEU A 386 -2.22 -35.03 -0.38
N ILE A 387 -1.70 -34.12 -1.19
CA ILE A 387 -0.84 -33.04 -0.72
C ILE A 387 -1.57 -31.71 -0.91
N ILE A 388 -1.82 -31.01 0.20
CA ILE A 388 -2.47 -29.70 0.19
C ILE A 388 -1.43 -28.60 0.38
N PHE A 389 -1.39 -27.65 -0.54
CA PHE A 389 -0.67 -26.38 -0.39
C PHE A 389 -1.70 -25.27 -0.27
N THR A 390 -1.88 -24.67 0.91
CA THR A 390 -2.94 -23.66 1.08
C THR A 390 -2.44 -22.40 1.75
N ALA A 391 -2.76 -21.25 1.15
CA ALA A 391 -2.59 -19.94 1.78
C ALA A 391 -3.70 -19.67 2.79
N THR A 392 -3.43 -18.82 3.76
CA THR A 392 -4.46 -18.23 4.64
C THR A 392 -4.64 -16.76 4.29
N TYR A 393 -5.88 -16.28 4.21
CA TYR A 393 -6.18 -14.88 3.88
C TYR A 393 -6.90 -14.15 5.03
N GLY A 394 -6.68 -12.85 5.14
CA GLY A 394 -7.29 -12.02 6.19
C GLY A 394 -7.01 -12.54 7.60
N GLN A 395 -8.07 -12.77 8.37
CA GLN A 395 -8.01 -13.28 9.75
C GLN A 395 -8.27 -14.78 9.80
N GLY A 396 -7.69 -15.56 8.88
CA GLY A 396 -7.80 -17.02 8.91
C GLY A 396 -8.74 -17.63 7.87
N GLU A 397 -9.23 -16.85 6.92
CA GLU A 397 -10.19 -17.29 5.92
C GLU A 397 -9.55 -18.13 4.79
N PRO A 398 -10.33 -19.00 4.12
CA PRO A 398 -9.91 -19.68 2.91
C PRO A 398 -9.61 -18.71 1.76
N PRO A 399 -8.60 -18.98 0.94
CA PRO A 399 -8.48 -18.40 -0.39
C PRO A 399 -9.71 -18.71 -1.25
N ALA A 400 -10.04 -17.83 -2.20
CA ALA A 400 -11.14 -18.03 -3.15
C ALA A 400 -11.03 -19.34 -3.93
N SER A 401 -9.82 -19.84 -4.19
CA SER A 401 -9.61 -21.13 -4.86
C SER A 401 -9.80 -22.36 -3.95
N ALA A 402 -10.12 -22.15 -2.67
CA ALA A 402 -10.34 -23.19 -1.67
C ALA A 402 -11.65 -23.01 -0.88
N SER A 403 -12.46 -21.99 -1.19
CA SER A 403 -13.68 -21.64 -0.47
C SER A 403 -14.72 -22.77 -0.42
N ARG A 404 -14.76 -23.66 -1.42
CA ARG A 404 -15.69 -24.80 -1.49
C ARG A 404 -15.07 -26.11 -1.01
N PHE A 405 -13.82 -26.10 -0.59
CA PHE A 405 -13.10 -27.34 -0.26
C PHE A 405 -13.81 -28.14 0.84
N ARG A 406 -14.30 -27.46 1.89
CA ARG A 406 -15.02 -28.12 2.99
C ARG A 406 -16.27 -28.85 2.49
N GLU A 407 -17.10 -28.17 1.72
CA GLU A 407 -18.30 -28.76 1.12
C GLU A 407 -17.96 -29.95 0.22
N LEU A 408 -16.95 -29.80 -0.65
CA LEU A 408 -16.53 -30.85 -1.58
C LEU A 408 -15.93 -32.07 -0.87
N ALA A 409 -15.14 -31.86 0.18
CA ALA A 409 -14.54 -32.93 0.97
C ALA A 409 -15.59 -33.77 1.71
N THR A 410 -16.61 -33.12 2.27
CA THR A 410 -17.75 -33.81 2.90
C THR A 410 -18.64 -34.51 1.86
N LYS A 411 -18.78 -33.94 0.66
CA LYS A 411 -19.61 -34.52 -0.41
C LYS A 411 -18.95 -35.73 -1.08
N TYR A 412 -17.63 -35.69 -1.31
CA TYR A 412 -16.90 -36.70 -2.07
C TYR A 412 -15.91 -37.48 -1.18
N HIS A 413 -16.44 -38.44 -0.42
CA HIS A 413 -15.63 -39.38 0.34
C HIS A 413 -14.84 -40.32 -0.59
N GLN A 414 -13.54 -40.49 -0.31
CA GLN A 414 -12.70 -41.40 -1.08
C GLN A 414 -12.92 -42.84 -0.63
N LYS A 415 -13.06 -43.75 -1.60
CA LYS A 415 -13.37 -45.15 -1.33
C LYS A 415 -12.15 -45.93 -0.84
N GLN A 416 -10.97 -45.55 -1.31
CA GLN A 416 -9.70 -46.19 -0.97
C GLN A 416 -8.96 -45.45 0.16
N PRO A 417 -8.13 -46.15 0.95
CA PRO A 417 -7.24 -45.53 1.92
C PRO A 417 -6.21 -44.64 1.22
N PHE A 418 -6.00 -43.44 1.76
CA PHE A 418 -5.02 -42.49 1.30
C PHE A 418 -4.33 -41.80 2.47
N ALA A 419 -3.08 -41.40 2.26
CA ALA A 419 -2.37 -40.58 3.22
C ALA A 419 -2.38 -39.11 2.77
N PHE A 420 -2.29 -38.16 3.72
CA PHE A 420 -2.32 -36.74 3.41
C PHE A 420 -1.30 -35.91 4.18
N SER A 421 -0.86 -34.81 3.55
CA SER A 421 -0.01 -33.79 4.15
C SER A 421 -0.54 -32.39 3.83
N VAL A 422 -0.45 -31.47 4.79
CA VAL A 422 -0.92 -30.08 4.63
C VAL A 422 0.21 -29.11 4.88
N VAL A 423 0.47 -28.25 3.89
CA VAL A 423 1.45 -27.17 3.95
C VAL A 423 0.72 -25.83 3.91
N GLY A 424 0.74 -25.12 5.03
CA GLY A 424 0.13 -23.83 5.22
C GLY A 424 1.07 -22.68 4.88
N PHE A 425 0.68 -21.81 3.96
CA PHE A 425 1.37 -20.57 3.65
C PHE A 425 0.67 -19.42 4.36
N GLY A 426 1.41 -18.67 5.16
CA GLY A 426 0.86 -17.54 5.89
C GLY A 426 1.93 -16.51 6.22
N SER A 427 1.54 -15.45 6.91
CA SER A 427 2.51 -14.53 7.50
C SER A 427 2.19 -14.33 8.97
N THR A 428 3.23 -14.42 9.80
CA THR A 428 3.14 -14.17 11.25
C THR A 428 2.88 -12.70 11.57
N ALA A 429 2.84 -11.84 10.54
CA ALA A 429 2.35 -10.48 10.64
C ALA A 429 0.83 -10.40 10.85
N TYR A 430 0.09 -11.49 10.60
CA TYR A 430 -1.34 -11.60 10.87
C TYR A 430 -1.59 -12.47 12.12
N PRO A 431 -2.60 -12.14 12.95
CA PRO A 431 -2.89 -12.86 14.19
C PRO A 431 -3.17 -14.36 13.98
N ASN A 432 -3.93 -14.69 12.93
CA ASN A 432 -4.38 -16.05 12.64
C ASN A 432 -3.44 -16.75 11.64
N TYR A 433 -2.17 -16.90 12.04
CA TYR A 433 -1.13 -17.49 11.21
C TYR A 433 -1.47 -18.92 10.75
N CYS A 434 -1.51 -19.13 9.43
CA CYS A 434 -1.82 -20.42 8.78
C CYS A 434 -3.14 -21.08 9.22
N ARG A 435 -4.08 -20.32 9.82
CA ARG A 435 -5.31 -20.86 10.42
C ARG A 435 -6.11 -21.76 9.50
N PHE A 436 -6.29 -21.36 8.23
CA PHE A 436 -7.05 -22.17 7.27
C PHE A 436 -6.38 -23.52 6.97
N ALA A 437 -5.04 -23.60 7.03
CA ALA A 437 -4.33 -24.86 6.86
C ALA A 437 -4.62 -25.84 8.01
N TYR A 438 -4.69 -25.34 9.24
CA TYR A 438 -5.11 -26.14 10.39
C TYR A 438 -6.57 -26.62 10.26
N GLU A 439 -7.47 -25.75 9.81
CA GLU A 439 -8.88 -26.15 9.59
C GLU A 439 -9.03 -27.22 8.51
N VAL A 440 -8.22 -27.15 7.45
CA VAL A 440 -8.18 -28.19 6.41
C VAL A 440 -7.62 -29.49 6.96
N PHE A 441 -6.58 -29.42 7.79
CA PHE A 441 -5.99 -30.60 8.41
C PHE A 441 -6.98 -31.30 9.34
N ASP A 442 -7.66 -30.56 10.21
CA ASP A 442 -8.68 -31.10 11.12
C ASP A 442 -9.85 -31.72 10.35
N LEU A 443 -10.27 -31.08 9.24
CA LEU A 443 -11.29 -31.63 8.36
C LEU A 443 -10.85 -32.98 7.76
N LEU A 444 -9.65 -33.04 7.18
CA LEU A 444 -9.13 -34.26 6.54
C LEU A 444 -8.90 -35.39 7.54
N LYS A 445 -8.43 -35.06 8.75
CA LYS A 445 -8.22 -36.04 9.84
C LYS A 445 -9.50 -36.75 10.25
N ASN A 446 -10.65 -36.07 10.11
CA ASN A 446 -11.96 -36.62 10.46
C ASN A 446 -12.64 -37.35 9.29
N LEU A 447 -12.04 -37.39 8.09
CA LEU A 447 -12.60 -38.13 6.97
C LEU A 447 -12.29 -39.63 7.06
N PRO A 448 -13.21 -40.50 6.64
CA PRO A 448 -12.94 -41.93 6.53
C PRO A 448 -11.81 -42.19 5.53
N ASN A 449 -11.00 -43.22 5.78
CA ASN A 449 -9.90 -43.68 4.92
C ASN A 449 -8.71 -42.69 4.77
N ALA A 450 -8.68 -41.60 5.53
CA ALA A 450 -7.62 -40.60 5.49
C ALA A 450 -6.60 -40.81 6.63
N ASN A 451 -5.32 -40.96 6.27
CA ASN A 451 -4.22 -41.10 7.24
C ASN A 451 -3.28 -39.90 7.18
N SER A 452 -3.01 -39.28 8.32
CA SER A 452 -2.14 -38.11 8.40
C SER A 452 -0.65 -38.49 8.34
N LEU A 453 0.12 -37.81 7.48
CA LEU A 453 1.59 -37.89 7.43
C LEU A 453 2.21 -36.69 8.15
N GLY A 454 2.14 -36.71 9.47
CA GLY A 454 2.66 -35.65 10.34
C GLY A 454 1.70 -34.47 10.51
N GLU A 455 2.15 -33.45 11.25
CA GLU A 455 1.36 -32.25 11.52
C GLU A 455 1.39 -31.24 10.35
N VAL A 456 0.60 -30.18 10.46
CA VAL A 456 0.60 -29.07 9.50
C VAL A 456 1.97 -28.39 9.47
N HIS A 457 2.61 -28.37 8.30
CA HIS A 457 3.83 -27.60 8.11
C HIS A 457 3.49 -26.15 7.77
N THR A 458 4.12 -25.19 8.45
CA THR A 458 3.85 -23.76 8.22
C THR A 458 5.02 -23.08 7.52
N VAL A 459 4.70 -22.29 6.49
CA VAL A 459 5.64 -21.52 5.68
C VAL A 459 5.36 -20.03 5.88
N ASN A 460 6.25 -19.35 6.59
CA ASN A 460 6.13 -17.91 6.82
C ASN A 460 6.60 -17.13 5.59
N SER A 461 5.74 -16.22 5.12
CA SER A 461 6.05 -15.21 4.09
C SER A 461 6.69 -15.81 2.83
N HIS A 462 6.21 -16.98 2.42
CA HIS A 462 6.69 -17.69 1.22
C HIS A 462 8.20 -18.05 1.26
N SER A 463 8.75 -18.37 2.44
CA SER A 463 10.14 -18.84 2.54
C SER A 463 10.33 -20.15 1.76
N PHE A 464 11.19 -20.08 0.75
CA PHE A 464 11.57 -21.24 -0.05
C PHE A 464 12.32 -22.28 0.80
N GLU A 465 13.15 -21.82 1.74
CA GLU A 465 13.96 -22.66 2.63
C GLU A 465 13.08 -23.45 3.60
N ALA A 466 12.03 -22.83 4.15
CA ALA A 466 11.06 -23.52 5.00
C ALA A 466 10.30 -24.60 4.23
N LEU A 467 9.93 -24.34 2.97
CA LEU A 467 9.30 -25.35 2.13
C LEU A 467 10.28 -26.45 1.72
N SER A 468 11.50 -26.10 1.32
CA SER A 468 12.50 -27.07 0.88
C SER A 468 12.80 -28.08 1.99
N ARG A 469 12.91 -27.63 3.25
CA ARG A 469 13.06 -28.54 4.40
C ARG A 469 11.90 -29.51 4.53
N TRP A 470 10.66 -29.04 4.38
CA TRP A 470 9.50 -29.92 4.40
C TRP A 470 9.52 -30.92 3.25
N VAL A 471 9.84 -30.48 2.04
CA VAL A 471 9.94 -31.39 0.88
C VAL A 471 11.01 -32.44 1.11
N THR A 472 12.17 -32.09 1.68
CA THR A 472 13.22 -33.06 2.01
C THR A 472 12.72 -34.11 3.01
N HIS A 473 12.14 -33.69 4.14
CA HIS A 473 11.61 -34.64 5.13
C HIS A 473 10.45 -35.49 4.60
N TRP A 474 9.56 -34.88 3.81
CA TRP A 474 8.45 -35.60 3.18
C TRP A 474 8.95 -36.63 2.16
N ALA A 475 9.96 -36.26 1.35
CA ALA A 475 10.57 -37.16 0.38
C ALA A 475 11.27 -38.33 1.07
N GLU A 476 12.01 -38.08 2.16
CA GLU A 476 12.64 -39.12 2.98
C GLU A 476 11.61 -40.11 3.54
N ALA A 477 10.50 -39.61 4.09
CA ALA A 477 9.41 -40.45 4.59
C ALA A 477 8.75 -41.30 3.49
N MET A 478 8.78 -40.83 2.24
CA MET A 478 8.28 -41.54 1.06
C MET A 478 9.33 -42.41 0.35
N GLN A 479 10.56 -42.47 0.87
CA GLN A 479 11.70 -43.13 0.22
C GLN A 479 11.99 -42.58 -1.19
N LEU A 480 11.85 -41.26 -1.36
CA LEU A 480 12.08 -40.52 -2.59
C LEU A 480 13.24 -39.54 -2.43
N THR A 481 13.89 -39.20 -3.54
CA THR A 481 14.85 -38.09 -3.60
C THR A 481 14.23 -36.95 -4.39
N LEU A 482 13.79 -35.89 -3.70
CA LEU A 482 13.25 -34.68 -4.32
C LEU A 482 14.10 -33.47 -3.91
N GLN A 483 14.49 -32.66 -4.88
CA GLN A 483 15.16 -31.37 -4.64
C GLN A 483 14.39 -30.27 -5.36
N LEU A 484 13.83 -29.33 -4.61
CA LEU A 484 13.19 -28.17 -5.21
C LEU A 484 14.24 -27.27 -5.84
N GLU A 485 14.00 -26.83 -7.07
CA GLU A 485 14.80 -25.76 -7.66
C GLU A 485 14.19 -24.43 -7.24
N LYS A 486 15.00 -23.54 -6.64
CA LYS A 486 14.55 -22.17 -6.37
C LYS A 486 14.14 -21.54 -7.70
N PRO A 487 12.94 -20.93 -7.82
CA PRO A 487 12.56 -20.25 -9.04
C PRO A 487 13.69 -19.27 -9.36
N LYS A 488 14.29 -19.39 -10.55
CA LYS A 488 15.22 -18.38 -11.05
C LYS A 488 14.44 -17.08 -10.98
N LEU A 489 14.76 -16.23 -10.00
CA LEU A 489 14.38 -14.83 -10.09
C LEU A 489 14.85 -14.43 -11.48
N LYS A 490 13.96 -13.88 -12.32
CA LYS A 490 14.46 -13.07 -13.43
C LYS A 490 15.33 -12.05 -12.73
N LEU A 491 16.64 -12.27 -12.76
CA LEU A 491 17.61 -11.31 -12.29
C LEU A 491 17.20 -10.05 -13.04
N SER A 492 16.73 -9.06 -12.29
CA SER A 492 16.91 -7.68 -12.73
C SER A 492 18.36 -7.65 -13.19
N LYS A 493 18.63 -7.32 -14.45
CA LYS A 493 19.98 -7.04 -14.93
C LYS A 493 20.48 -5.87 -14.09
N ASN A 494 20.95 -6.15 -12.88
CA ASN A 494 21.50 -5.14 -12.01
C ASN A 494 22.79 -4.70 -12.70
N PRO A 495 23.09 -3.40 -12.71
CA PRO A 495 24.32 -2.94 -13.32
C PRO A 495 25.51 -3.65 -12.64
N VAL A 496 26.31 -4.33 -13.45
CA VAL A 496 27.58 -4.93 -13.02
C VAL A 496 28.46 -3.83 -12.47
N SER A 497 29.09 -4.08 -11.33
CA SER A 497 29.98 -3.16 -10.64
C SER A 497 31.40 -3.72 -10.67
N ASP A 498 32.39 -2.83 -10.77
CA ASP A 498 33.80 -3.17 -10.83
C ASP A 498 34.45 -2.94 -9.46
N PHE A 499 35.17 -3.94 -8.99
CA PHE A 499 35.78 -3.98 -7.67
C PHE A 499 37.27 -4.29 -7.78
N GLU A 500 38.11 -3.28 -7.54
CA GLU A 500 39.57 -3.43 -7.54
C GLU A 500 40.05 -4.09 -6.25
N VAL A 501 40.91 -5.10 -6.34
CA VAL A 501 41.50 -5.77 -5.19
C VAL A 501 42.58 -4.88 -4.57
N ILE A 502 42.34 -4.37 -3.37
CA ILE A 502 43.30 -3.49 -2.68
C ILE A 502 44.19 -4.22 -1.68
N ASP A 503 43.71 -5.34 -1.14
CA ASP A 503 44.44 -6.17 -0.19
C ASP A 503 43.92 -7.60 -0.18
N ARG A 504 44.79 -8.56 0.14
CA ARG A 504 44.49 -9.98 0.23
C ARG A 504 45.26 -10.61 1.38
N VAL A 505 44.54 -11.28 2.28
CA VAL A 505 45.14 -12.01 3.41
C VAL A 505 44.71 -13.48 3.34
N GLU A 506 45.68 -14.37 3.14
CA GLU A 506 45.46 -15.81 3.02
C GLU A 506 45.83 -16.58 4.29
N ASN A 507 45.08 -17.66 4.55
CA ASN A 507 45.38 -18.68 5.54
C ASN A 507 45.44 -20.04 4.82
N GLU A 508 46.65 -20.43 4.44
CA GLU A 508 46.94 -21.65 3.67
C GLU A 508 46.47 -22.91 4.39
N LYS A 509 46.65 -22.98 5.72
CA LYS A 509 46.30 -24.16 6.53
C LYS A 509 44.80 -24.50 6.47
N GLU A 510 43.96 -23.50 6.23
CA GLU A 510 42.51 -23.67 6.19
C GLU A 510 41.89 -23.40 4.82
N ASN A 511 42.71 -23.08 3.82
CA ASN A 511 42.28 -22.69 2.49
C ASN A 511 41.24 -21.57 2.55
N THR A 512 41.46 -20.58 3.41
CA THR A 512 40.59 -19.41 3.54
C THR A 512 41.37 -18.15 3.24
N PHE A 513 40.71 -17.17 2.64
CA PHE A 513 41.32 -15.88 2.35
C PHE A 513 40.28 -14.77 2.47
N LEU A 514 40.76 -13.59 2.83
CA LEU A 514 39.98 -12.36 2.86
C LEU A 514 40.44 -11.49 1.69
N LEU A 515 39.50 -11.10 0.83
CA LEU A 515 39.74 -10.07 -0.18
C LEU A 515 39.16 -8.76 0.31
N THR A 516 39.97 -7.71 0.27
CA THR A 516 39.55 -6.34 0.45
C THR A 516 39.44 -5.69 -0.92
N LEU A 517 38.25 -5.23 -1.27
CA LEU A 517 37.91 -4.74 -2.59
C LEU A 517 37.45 -3.28 -2.52
N LYS A 518 37.90 -2.44 -3.45
CA LYS A 518 37.45 -1.05 -3.59
C LYS A 518 36.49 -0.96 -4.77
N ASN A 519 35.27 -0.51 -4.49
CA ASN A 519 34.28 -0.23 -5.53
C ASN A 519 34.73 1.02 -6.31
N THR A 520 35.18 0.80 -7.54
CA THR A 520 35.65 1.85 -8.45
C THR A 520 34.50 2.39 -9.29
N LYS A 521 33.51 1.54 -9.61
CA LYS A 521 32.38 1.88 -10.45
C LYS A 521 31.19 0.98 -10.14
N GLY A 522 30.03 1.57 -9.87
CA GLY A 522 28.76 0.84 -9.79
C GLY A 522 27.95 1.09 -8.52
N ALA A 523 27.22 0.07 -8.07
CA ALA A 523 26.20 0.21 -7.03
C ALA A 523 26.81 0.37 -5.62
N LYS A 524 26.19 1.23 -4.80
CA LYS A 524 26.52 1.32 -3.37
C LYS A 524 26.15 0.03 -2.65
N VAL A 525 27.08 -0.50 -1.86
CA VAL A 525 26.94 -1.76 -1.10
C VAL A 525 26.75 -1.45 0.38
N VAL A 526 25.90 -2.20 1.06
CA VAL A 526 25.70 -2.14 2.52
C VAL A 526 26.13 -3.47 3.15
N SER A 527 26.72 -3.44 4.34
CA SER A 527 27.09 -4.67 5.08
C SER A 527 25.89 -5.59 5.24
N GLY A 528 26.05 -6.84 4.79
CA GLY A 528 25.00 -7.85 4.70
C GLY A 528 24.48 -8.10 3.29
N ASP A 529 24.69 -7.19 2.33
CA ASP A 529 24.47 -7.44 0.90
C ASP A 529 25.39 -8.56 0.39
N LEU A 530 25.09 -9.07 -0.81
CA LEU A 530 25.84 -10.15 -1.45
C LEU A 530 26.47 -9.67 -2.76
N LEU A 531 27.68 -10.14 -3.05
CA LEU A 531 28.26 -10.08 -4.41
C LEU A 531 27.91 -11.34 -5.17
N SER A 532 27.30 -11.16 -6.33
CA SER A 532 27.03 -12.21 -7.31
C SER A 532 28.16 -12.25 -8.33
N VAL A 533 28.87 -13.37 -8.34
CA VAL A 533 29.99 -13.65 -9.22
C VAL A 533 29.56 -14.75 -10.18
N ILE A 534 29.68 -14.48 -11.47
CA ILE A 534 29.42 -15.44 -12.55
C ILE A 534 30.73 -15.60 -13.32
N PRO A 535 31.37 -16.79 -13.30
CA PRO A 535 32.59 -17.01 -14.07
C PRO A 535 32.28 -17.10 -15.57
N GLU A 536 33.24 -16.75 -16.43
CA GLU A 536 33.06 -16.73 -17.88
C GLU A 536 32.73 -18.11 -18.46
N ASP A 537 33.37 -19.15 -17.93
CA ASP A 537 33.26 -20.53 -18.42
C ASP A 537 32.08 -21.32 -17.80
N ASP A 538 31.35 -20.75 -16.84
CA ASP A 538 30.22 -21.42 -16.18
C ASP A 538 29.10 -20.43 -15.80
N PRO A 539 27.89 -20.56 -16.37
CA PRO A 539 26.79 -19.62 -16.13
C PRO A 539 26.18 -19.71 -14.71
N ARG A 540 26.74 -20.52 -13.81
CA ARG A 540 26.26 -20.66 -12.43
C ARG A 540 26.74 -19.50 -11.56
N GLU A 541 25.78 -18.70 -11.14
CA GLU A 541 25.95 -17.65 -10.13
C GLU A 541 26.43 -18.20 -8.78
N ARG A 542 27.38 -17.50 -8.17
CA ARG A 542 27.79 -17.70 -6.78
C ARG A 542 27.72 -16.42 -5.98
N LEU A 543 27.11 -16.50 -4.79
CA LEU A 543 26.91 -15.38 -3.89
C LEU A 543 27.97 -15.36 -2.78
N TYR A 544 28.46 -14.18 -2.45
CA TYR A 544 29.44 -13.93 -1.39
C TYR A 544 28.97 -12.82 -0.46
N SER A 545 28.92 -13.09 0.85
CA SER A 545 28.45 -12.10 1.84
C SER A 545 29.45 -10.98 2.04
N VAL A 546 28.96 -9.73 1.96
CA VAL A 546 29.79 -8.53 1.95
C VAL A 546 29.79 -7.82 3.29
N GLY A 547 30.97 -7.46 3.77
CA GLY A 547 31.16 -6.44 4.81
C GLY A 547 31.62 -5.12 4.19
N ASN A 548 30.82 -4.05 4.27
CA ASN A 548 31.26 -2.71 3.87
C ASN A 548 32.14 -2.09 4.98
N LEU A 549 33.40 -1.84 4.67
CA LEU A 549 34.41 -1.29 5.59
C LEU A 549 34.44 0.25 5.60
N GLY A 550 33.62 0.92 4.79
CA GLY A 550 33.62 2.37 4.60
C GLY A 550 34.44 2.80 3.38
N ASN A 551 34.31 4.07 2.98
CA ASN A 551 35.07 4.67 1.86
C ASN A 551 35.05 3.81 0.57
N ASN A 552 33.88 3.29 0.19
CA ASN A 552 33.69 2.38 -0.95
C ASN A 552 34.53 1.10 -0.91
N THR A 553 35.07 0.75 0.26
CA THR A 553 35.86 -0.47 0.48
C THR A 553 34.97 -1.54 1.11
N LEU A 554 35.10 -2.76 0.65
CA LEU A 554 34.35 -3.91 1.13
C LEU A 554 35.25 -5.13 1.31
N ALA A 555 34.81 -6.04 2.15
CA ALA A 555 35.49 -7.27 2.48
C ALA A 555 34.60 -8.47 2.13
N ILE A 556 35.18 -9.45 1.43
CA ILE A 556 34.58 -10.77 1.23
C ILE A 556 35.52 -11.84 1.77
N SER A 557 34.99 -12.73 2.60
CA SER A 557 35.74 -13.84 3.16
C SER A 557 35.34 -15.13 2.45
N VAL A 558 36.33 -15.82 1.90
CA VAL A 558 36.13 -16.94 0.99
C VAL A 558 36.91 -18.16 1.47
N LYS A 559 36.30 -19.33 1.34
CA LYS A 559 36.96 -20.61 1.49
C LYS A 559 37.18 -21.19 0.11
N LYS A 560 38.43 -21.51 -0.21
CA LYS A 560 38.80 -22.23 -1.41
C LYS A 560 38.40 -23.69 -1.26
N TYR A 561 37.56 -24.16 -2.18
CA TYR A 561 37.19 -25.56 -2.28
C TYR A 561 37.98 -26.22 -3.41
N PRO A 562 38.50 -27.44 -3.22
CA PRO A 562 39.04 -28.23 -4.32
C PRO A 562 38.00 -28.35 -5.43
N ASN A 563 38.39 -28.05 -6.68
CA ASN A 563 37.52 -28.01 -7.86
C ASN A 563 36.39 -26.96 -7.84
N GLY A 564 36.38 -26.03 -6.90
CA GLY A 564 35.41 -24.94 -6.87
C GLY A 564 35.79 -23.84 -7.87
N ILE A 565 34.98 -23.63 -8.91
CA ILE A 565 35.27 -22.68 -10.01
C ILE A 565 35.44 -21.25 -9.48
N CYS A 566 34.38 -20.66 -8.91
CA CYS A 566 34.43 -19.29 -8.40
C CYS A 566 35.42 -19.11 -7.25
N SER A 567 35.51 -20.08 -6.33
CA SER A 567 36.45 -19.98 -5.21
C SER A 567 37.91 -20.10 -5.65
N THR A 568 38.19 -20.81 -6.76
CA THR A 568 39.54 -20.90 -7.33
C THR A 568 39.89 -19.61 -8.07
N MET A 569 38.98 -19.12 -8.91
CA MET A 569 39.11 -17.83 -9.60
C MET A 569 39.38 -16.70 -8.60
N LEU A 570 38.55 -16.57 -7.55
CA LEU A 570 38.75 -15.55 -6.52
C LEU A 570 40.06 -15.75 -5.73
N SER A 571 40.55 -16.98 -5.61
CA SER A 571 41.83 -17.25 -4.91
C SER A 571 43.06 -16.88 -5.75
N GLN A 572 42.89 -16.68 -7.05
CA GLN A 572 43.94 -16.27 -7.98
C GLN A 572 44.02 -14.75 -8.12
N LEU A 573 43.03 -14.02 -7.61
CA LEU A 573 43.01 -12.56 -7.70
C LEU A 573 44.16 -11.94 -6.91
N GLU A 574 44.94 -11.10 -7.60
CA GLU A 574 46.05 -10.33 -7.03
C GLU A 574 45.70 -8.86 -6.82
N LYS A 575 46.52 -8.18 -6.02
CA LYS A 575 46.34 -6.75 -5.74
C LYS A 575 46.44 -5.94 -7.03
N GLY A 576 45.46 -5.07 -7.28
CA GLY A 576 45.33 -4.25 -8.48
C GLY A 576 44.41 -4.86 -9.55
N GLU A 577 44.05 -6.14 -9.45
CA GLU A 577 43.10 -6.75 -10.38
C GLU A 577 41.66 -6.34 -10.09
N VAL A 578 40.80 -6.43 -11.12
CA VAL A 578 39.40 -6.02 -11.05
C VAL A 578 38.50 -7.23 -11.09
N LEU A 579 37.64 -7.36 -10.07
CA LEU A 579 36.52 -8.28 -10.04
C LEU A 579 35.25 -7.56 -10.49
N SER A 580 34.65 -7.99 -11.60
CA SER A 580 33.32 -7.53 -12.01
C SER A 580 32.24 -8.43 -11.41
N ALA A 581 31.32 -7.84 -10.64
CA ALA A 581 30.27 -8.58 -9.93
C ALA A 581 28.97 -7.75 -9.81
N GLU A 582 27.83 -8.45 -9.69
CA GLU A 582 26.56 -7.80 -9.41
C GLU A 582 26.32 -7.66 -7.91
N VAL A 583 25.72 -6.54 -7.49
CA VAL A 583 25.34 -6.33 -6.08
C VAL A 583 23.90 -6.80 -5.88
N VAL A 584 23.72 -7.83 -5.04
CA VAL A 584 22.41 -8.37 -4.66
C VAL A 584 22.04 -7.86 -3.28
N ARG A 585 20.96 -7.08 -3.21
CA ARG A 585 20.49 -6.49 -1.95
C ARG A 585 19.92 -7.55 -1.00
N ASN A 586 20.42 -7.61 0.23
CA ASN A 586 19.96 -8.54 1.27
C ASN A 586 19.41 -7.79 2.49
N LEU A 587 18.27 -7.11 2.28
CA LEU A 587 17.64 -6.25 3.29
C LEU A 587 17.34 -6.96 4.62
N ASN A 588 17.17 -8.29 4.60
CA ASN A 588 16.85 -9.08 5.78
C ASN A 588 18.06 -9.26 6.71
N PHE A 589 19.28 -9.09 6.21
CA PHE A 589 20.51 -9.30 6.98
C PHE A 589 21.26 -8.00 7.31
N TYR A 590 20.59 -6.85 7.27
CA TYR A 590 21.22 -5.58 7.69
C TYR A 590 21.29 -5.45 9.21
N LEU A 591 22.32 -4.75 9.69
CA LEU A 591 22.45 -4.40 11.10
C LEU A 591 21.23 -3.54 11.52
N PRO A 592 20.48 -3.95 12.56
CA PRO A 592 19.26 -3.24 12.98
C PRO A 592 19.59 -1.87 13.58
N LYS A 593 18.93 -0.78 13.15
CA LYS A 593 19.20 0.59 13.64
C LYS A 593 18.59 0.92 15.01
N ASN A 594 17.47 0.27 15.36
CA ASN A 594 16.64 0.64 16.52
C ASN A 594 16.89 -0.23 17.76
N THR A 595 18.07 -0.85 17.86
CA THR A 595 18.41 -1.70 19.01
C THR A 595 19.73 -1.27 19.62
N LYS A 596 19.87 -1.44 20.93
CA LYS A 596 21.07 -1.03 21.67
C LYS A 596 22.10 -2.16 21.79
N GLU A 597 21.68 -3.42 21.64
CA GLU A 597 22.53 -4.60 21.83
C GLU A 597 22.29 -5.65 20.73
N VAL A 598 23.37 -6.16 20.14
CA VAL A 598 23.34 -7.14 19.05
C VAL A 598 24.34 -8.26 19.32
N VAL A 599 23.91 -9.51 19.14
CA VAL A 599 24.72 -10.71 19.21
C VAL A 599 25.03 -11.17 17.79
N LEU A 600 26.31 -11.22 17.42
CA LEU A 600 26.81 -11.68 16.13
C LEU A 600 27.41 -13.07 16.32
N ILE A 601 26.97 -14.06 15.54
CA ILE A 601 27.41 -15.45 15.65
C ILE A 601 27.93 -15.90 14.29
N ALA A 602 29.22 -16.23 14.19
CA ALA A 602 29.84 -16.67 12.95
C ALA A 602 30.71 -17.90 13.08
N THR A 603 30.91 -18.63 11.98
CA THR A 603 31.96 -19.66 11.86
C THR A 603 32.77 -19.47 10.58
N GLY A 604 34.09 -19.59 10.70
CA GLY A 604 35.02 -19.47 9.57
C GLY A 604 34.78 -18.19 8.76
N THR A 605 34.43 -18.36 7.49
CA THR A 605 34.19 -17.28 6.52
C THR A 605 32.92 -16.48 6.76
N GLY A 606 32.01 -16.96 7.62
CA GLY A 606 30.84 -16.20 8.07
C GLY A 606 31.19 -14.89 8.80
N MET A 607 32.48 -14.65 9.08
CA MET A 607 32.99 -13.38 9.58
C MET A 607 32.81 -12.21 8.61
N GLY A 608 32.83 -12.47 7.29
CA GLY A 608 32.84 -11.45 6.22
C GLY A 608 31.87 -10.28 6.43
N PRO A 609 30.53 -10.52 6.48
CA PRO A 609 29.56 -9.44 6.64
C PRO A 609 29.68 -8.73 7.99
N PHE A 610 30.10 -9.43 9.05
CA PHE A 610 30.27 -8.85 10.37
C PHE A 610 31.46 -7.89 10.47
N LEU A 611 32.53 -8.08 9.70
CA LEU A 611 33.62 -7.10 9.64
C LEU A 611 33.10 -5.72 9.24
N GLY A 612 32.24 -5.67 8.22
CA GLY A 612 31.63 -4.42 7.77
C GLY A 612 30.59 -3.87 8.75
N MET A 613 29.78 -4.73 9.36
CA MET A 613 28.82 -4.27 10.40
C MET A 613 29.55 -3.65 11.59
N ILE A 614 30.67 -4.25 12.00
CA ILE A 614 31.55 -3.75 13.06
C ILE A 614 32.24 -2.45 12.65
N ALA A 615 32.74 -2.36 11.41
CA ALA A 615 33.33 -1.12 10.88
C ALA A 615 32.33 0.04 10.89
N SER A 616 31.07 -0.22 10.53
CA SER A 616 30.01 0.80 10.52
C SER A 616 29.50 1.22 11.91
N ASN A 617 29.82 0.47 12.96
CA ASN A 617 29.35 0.78 14.32
C ASN A 617 30.27 1.81 14.98
N THR A 618 29.78 3.04 15.15
CA THR A 618 30.49 4.14 15.82
C THR A 618 30.38 4.10 17.36
N GLY A 619 30.24 2.91 17.95
CA GLY A 619 30.05 2.72 19.40
C GLY A 619 28.63 2.96 19.92
N ARG A 620 27.65 3.18 19.01
CA ARG A 620 26.24 3.40 19.35
C ARG A 620 25.53 2.13 19.84
N GLN A 621 26.01 0.96 19.41
CA GLN A 621 25.44 -0.34 19.76
C GLN A 621 26.49 -1.22 20.45
N LYS A 622 26.07 -1.98 21.46
CA LYS A 622 26.91 -3.01 22.06
C LYS A 622 26.85 -4.27 21.20
N LEU A 623 27.92 -4.53 20.45
CA LEU A 623 28.05 -5.74 19.65
C LEU A 623 28.78 -6.82 20.45
N HIS A 624 28.20 -8.02 20.54
CA HIS A 624 28.80 -9.21 21.13
C HIS A 624 29.08 -10.22 20.03
N LEU A 625 30.36 -10.44 19.70
CA LEU A 625 30.76 -11.34 18.62
C LEU A 625 31.19 -12.70 19.18
N TYR A 626 30.50 -13.76 18.76
CA TYR A 626 30.90 -15.15 18.96
C TYR A 626 31.37 -15.70 17.62
N TRP A 627 32.59 -16.24 17.57
CA TRP A 627 33.16 -16.72 16.32
C TRP A 627 33.84 -18.07 16.49
N GLY A 628 33.65 -18.99 15.53
CA GLY A 628 34.26 -20.32 15.56
C GLY A 628 35.34 -20.53 14.51
N GLY A 629 36.51 -20.98 14.95
CA GLY A 629 37.64 -21.42 14.12
C GLY A 629 38.13 -22.83 14.49
N ARG A 630 39.13 -23.34 13.78
CA ARG A 630 39.80 -24.61 14.14
C ARG A 630 40.90 -24.37 15.17
N THR A 631 41.76 -23.40 14.92
CA THR A 631 42.95 -23.09 15.72
C THR A 631 43.10 -21.57 15.87
N LEU A 632 44.07 -21.10 16.64
CA LEU A 632 44.35 -19.67 16.76
C LEU A 632 44.64 -19.02 15.39
N ASP A 633 45.37 -19.74 14.53
CA ASP A 633 45.72 -19.30 13.17
C ASP A 633 44.48 -19.07 12.29
N SER A 634 43.34 -19.70 12.59
CA SER A 634 42.08 -19.46 11.87
C SER A 634 41.67 -17.99 11.86
N LEU A 635 42.09 -17.21 12.88
CA LEU A 635 41.75 -15.80 13.02
C LEU A 635 42.67 -14.88 12.20
N LEU A 636 43.75 -15.40 11.61
CA LEU A 636 44.78 -14.62 10.91
C LEU A 636 44.19 -13.58 9.93
N PRO A 637 43.22 -13.91 9.04
CA PRO A 637 42.67 -12.93 8.09
C PRO A 637 41.88 -11.79 8.75
N TYR A 638 41.40 -11.98 9.98
CA TYR A 638 40.50 -11.05 10.66
C TYR A 638 41.13 -10.34 11.85
N ARG A 639 42.32 -10.78 12.27
CA ARG A 639 42.96 -10.37 13.53
C ARG A 639 43.12 -8.85 13.65
N MET A 640 43.56 -8.19 12.57
CA MET A 640 43.73 -6.74 12.54
C MET A 640 42.40 -6.01 12.78
N TYR A 641 41.36 -6.38 12.03
CA TYR A 641 40.02 -5.79 12.14
C TYR A 641 39.40 -5.96 13.53
N ILE A 642 39.57 -7.15 14.14
CA ILE A 642 39.03 -7.42 15.48
C ILE A 642 39.79 -6.63 16.55
N ASN A 643 41.13 -6.59 16.48
CA ASN A 643 41.95 -5.83 17.43
C ASN A 643 41.63 -4.33 17.37
N GLU A 644 41.48 -3.78 16.17
CA GLU A 644 41.08 -2.40 15.94
C GLU A 644 39.68 -2.14 16.51
N ALA A 645 38.72 -3.01 16.22
CA ALA A 645 37.36 -2.88 16.72
C ALA A 645 37.25 -2.96 18.25
N LEU A 646 38.10 -3.76 18.91
CA LEU A 646 38.19 -3.81 20.37
C LEU A 646 38.78 -2.52 20.95
N ARG A 647 39.89 -2.05 20.37
CA ARG A 647 40.57 -0.81 20.79
C ARG A 647 39.64 0.40 20.67
N ASP A 648 38.92 0.49 19.55
CA ASP A 648 38.03 1.60 19.25
C ASP A 648 36.63 1.44 19.88
N LYS A 649 36.41 0.39 20.69
CA LYS A 649 35.13 0.05 21.35
C LYS A 649 33.95 -0.11 20.38
N ARG A 650 34.23 -0.50 19.12
CA ARG A 650 33.22 -0.84 18.10
C ARG A 650 32.59 -2.20 18.35
N ILE A 651 33.26 -3.09 19.08
CA ILE A 651 32.68 -4.28 19.68
C ILE A 651 32.84 -4.27 21.20
N HIS A 652 31.83 -4.77 21.90
CA HIS A 652 31.83 -4.82 23.35
C HIS A 652 32.50 -6.09 23.90
N ASN A 653 32.30 -7.23 23.24
CA ASN A 653 32.97 -8.47 23.60
C ASN A 653 33.24 -9.33 22.36
N PHE A 654 34.36 -10.06 22.38
CA PHE A 654 34.73 -11.06 21.38
C PHE A 654 35.01 -12.39 22.06
N SER A 655 34.24 -13.41 21.71
CA SER A 655 34.32 -14.76 22.27
C SER A 655 34.63 -15.79 21.17
N PRO A 656 35.92 -16.11 20.93
CA PRO A 656 36.31 -17.12 19.95
C PRO A 656 36.15 -18.55 20.52
N ALA A 657 35.68 -19.48 19.69
CA ALA A 657 35.63 -20.92 19.93
C ALA A 657 36.61 -21.63 18.97
N TYR A 658 37.51 -22.43 19.52
CA TYR A 658 38.49 -23.19 18.73
C TYR A 658 38.22 -24.69 18.84
N SER A 659 37.85 -25.30 17.71
CA SER A 659 37.44 -26.71 17.67
C SER A 659 38.60 -27.71 17.75
N ARG A 660 39.86 -27.29 17.57
CA ARG A 660 41.05 -28.16 17.52
C ARG A 660 42.21 -27.71 18.42
N MET A 661 42.02 -26.75 19.32
CA MET A 661 43.09 -26.32 20.24
C MET A 661 43.26 -27.21 21.48
N GLN A 662 42.22 -27.97 21.82
CA GLN A 662 42.18 -28.82 23.02
C GLN A 662 41.49 -30.14 22.70
N THR A 663 41.68 -31.14 23.56
CA THR A 663 41.14 -32.50 23.39
C THR A 663 39.61 -32.51 23.23
N GLN A 664 38.91 -31.64 23.96
CA GLN A 664 37.46 -31.47 23.84
C GLN A 664 37.12 -30.35 22.85
N LYS A 665 36.41 -30.69 21.76
CA LYS A 665 36.03 -29.72 20.72
C LYS A 665 35.10 -28.63 21.26
N VAL A 666 35.48 -27.36 21.10
CA VAL A 666 34.64 -26.21 21.44
C VAL A 666 34.09 -25.57 20.16
N TYR A 667 32.77 -25.43 20.10
CA TYR A 667 32.06 -24.76 19.02
C TYR A 667 31.26 -23.56 19.53
N VAL A 668 30.77 -22.73 18.62
CA VAL A 668 30.04 -21.50 18.97
C VAL A 668 28.77 -21.77 19.79
N GLN A 669 28.06 -22.87 19.53
CA GLN A 669 26.88 -23.25 20.32
C GLN A 669 27.22 -23.53 21.79
N HIS A 670 28.44 -24.00 22.10
CA HIS A 670 28.87 -24.18 23.49
C HIS A 670 29.06 -22.84 24.20
N LEU A 671 29.57 -21.82 23.50
CA LEU A 671 29.70 -20.47 24.03
C LEU A 671 28.33 -19.81 24.22
N ILE A 672 27.43 -19.99 23.25
CA ILE A 672 26.05 -19.48 23.30
C ILE A 672 25.27 -20.11 24.45
N LYS A 673 25.43 -21.43 24.66
CA LYS A 673 24.86 -22.14 25.80
C LYS A 673 25.36 -21.57 27.13
N LYS A 674 26.67 -21.36 27.25
CA LYS A 674 27.29 -20.76 28.45
C LYS A 674 26.72 -19.36 28.74
N ASP A 675 26.57 -18.55 27.70
CA ASP A 675 26.05 -17.17 27.81
C ASP A 675 24.52 -17.09 27.62
N GLY A 676 23.81 -18.20 27.79
CA GLY A 676 22.37 -18.31 27.46
C GLY A 676 21.50 -17.29 28.18
N ALA A 677 21.72 -17.10 29.49
CA ALA A 677 20.98 -16.10 30.28
C ALA A 677 21.18 -14.67 29.76
N LYS A 678 22.39 -14.33 29.31
CA LYS A 678 22.73 -13.03 28.72
C LYS A 678 22.02 -12.84 27.38
N ILE A 679 22.09 -13.84 26.50
CA ILE A 679 21.44 -13.80 25.18
C ILE A 679 19.92 -13.69 25.33
N ALA A 680 19.33 -14.43 26.27
CA ALA A 680 17.91 -14.32 26.59
C ALA A 680 17.54 -12.90 27.08
N GLY A 681 18.36 -12.31 27.96
CA GLY A 681 18.18 -10.94 28.43
C GLY A 681 18.23 -9.90 27.30
N ILE A 682 19.13 -10.08 26.33
CA ILE A 682 19.23 -9.24 25.13
C ILE A 682 17.95 -9.34 24.30
N LEU A 683 17.49 -10.57 24.00
CA LEU A 683 16.26 -10.80 23.26
C LEU A 683 15.03 -10.20 23.96
N LYS A 684 14.94 -10.33 25.29
CA LYS A 684 13.86 -9.75 26.12
C LYS A 684 13.79 -8.22 26.00
N LYS A 685 14.93 -7.54 25.87
CA LYS A 685 15.04 -6.08 25.75
C LYS A 685 14.85 -5.53 24.32
N GLY A 686 14.48 -6.37 23.36
CA GLY A 686 14.39 -5.95 21.94
C GLY A 686 15.73 -5.99 21.19
N GLY A 687 16.72 -6.68 21.75
CA GLY A 687 18.01 -6.97 21.10
C GLY A 687 17.89 -7.89 19.89
N CYS A 688 18.97 -8.00 19.11
CA CYS A 688 19.00 -8.85 17.91
C CYS A 688 20.14 -9.87 17.95
N VAL A 689 19.90 -11.07 17.44
CA VAL A 689 20.86 -12.14 17.19
C VAL A 689 21.00 -12.31 15.67
N MET A 690 22.23 -12.30 15.18
CA MET A 690 22.55 -12.45 13.76
C MET A 690 23.51 -13.62 13.58
N ILE A 691 23.21 -14.54 12.66
CA ILE A 691 23.96 -15.78 12.44
C ILE A 691 24.46 -15.82 10.99
N CYS A 692 25.77 -16.05 10.79
CA CYS A 692 26.36 -16.19 9.46
C CYS A 692 27.40 -17.32 9.40
N GLY A 693 27.40 -18.12 8.34
CA GLY A 693 28.35 -19.23 8.17
C GLY A 693 27.69 -20.49 7.64
N SER A 694 28.17 -21.66 8.07
CA SER A 694 27.69 -22.93 7.54
C SER A 694 26.29 -23.33 8.02
N ILE A 695 25.54 -24.04 7.18
CA ILE A 695 24.22 -24.61 7.52
C ILE A 695 24.30 -25.55 8.75
N ALA A 696 25.38 -26.33 8.88
CA ALA A 696 25.59 -27.19 10.04
C ALA A 696 25.67 -26.39 11.34
N MET A 697 26.41 -25.27 11.35
CA MET A 697 26.47 -24.38 12.51
C MET A 697 25.11 -23.74 12.78
N GLN A 698 24.43 -23.28 11.73
CA GLN A 698 23.10 -22.68 11.87
C GLN A 698 22.15 -23.62 12.60
N HIS A 699 22.11 -24.90 12.21
CA HIS A 699 21.25 -25.90 12.85
C HIS A 699 21.53 -26.03 14.35
N ASP A 700 22.80 -26.19 14.73
CA ASP A 700 23.19 -26.37 16.13
C ASP A 700 22.94 -25.11 16.96
N VAL A 701 23.20 -23.93 16.40
CA VAL A 701 22.95 -22.65 17.06
C VAL A 701 21.44 -22.40 17.21
N VAL A 702 20.64 -22.70 16.20
CA VAL A 702 19.17 -22.56 16.26
C VAL A 702 18.59 -23.49 17.32
N LYS A 703 19.06 -24.74 17.40
CA LYS A 703 18.65 -25.69 18.44
C LYS A 703 18.97 -25.14 19.84
N GLU A 704 20.18 -24.63 20.04
CA GLU A 704 20.58 -24.06 21.33
C GLU A 704 19.80 -22.78 21.66
N LEU A 705 19.56 -21.90 20.68
CA LEU A 705 18.72 -20.71 20.85
C LEU A 705 17.28 -21.10 21.20
N GLN A 706 16.74 -22.18 20.66
CA GLN A 706 15.42 -22.67 21.02
C GLN A 706 15.39 -23.13 22.49
N THR A 707 16.40 -23.88 22.93
CA THR A 707 16.55 -24.23 24.35
C THR A 707 16.64 -22.98 25.23
N ILE A 708 17.46 -21.99 24.88
CA ILE A 708 17.59 -20.73 25.62
C ILE A 708 16.25 -19.97 25.69
N CYS A 709 15.54 -19.84 24.58
CA CYS A 709 14.27 -19.13 24.54
C CYS A 709 13.21 -19.84 25.41
N SER A 710 13.12 -21.17 25.32
CA SER A 710 12.18 -21.94 26.12
C SER A 710 12.51 -21.89 27.62
N THR A 711 13.78 -22.06 27.99
CA THR A 711 14.22 -22.07 29.40
C THR A 711 14.10 -20.70 30.06
N TYR A 712 14.57 -19.63 29.42
CA TYR A 712 14.70 -18.31 30.07
C TYR A 712 13.56 -17.35 29.75
N LEU A 713 12.87 -17.51 28.62
CA LEU A 713 11.87 -16.56 28.14
C LEU A 713 10.46 -17.16 28.06
N GLN A 714 10.32 -18.48 28.27
CA GLN A 714 9.07 -19.23 28.14
C GLN A 714 8.34 -18.96 26.82
N LYS A 715 9.12 -18.76 25.74
CA LYS A 715 8.62 -18.51 24.40
C LYS A 715 9.41 -19.33 23.40
N ASP A 716 8.75 -19.77 22.35
CA ASP A 716 9.42 -20.44 21.24
C ASP A 716 10.34 -19.47 20.48
N LEU A 717 11.43 -19.98 19.90
CA LEU A 717 12.40 -19.18 19.12
C LEU A 717 11.71 -18.41 17.97
N SER A 718 10.66 -18.99 17.39
CA SER A 718 9.85 -18.34 16.35
C SER A 718 9.30 -16.98 16.81
N HIS A 719 9.01 -16.79 18.10
CA HIS A 719 8.58 -15.51 18.65
C HIS A 719 9.56 -14.37 18.32
N PHE A 720 10.86 -14.65 18.42
CA PHE A 720 11.94 -13.68 18.20
C PHE A 720 12.33 -13.59 16.71
N GLN A 721 12.30 -14.70 15.99
CA GLN A 721 12.49 -14.71 14.52
C GLN A 721 11.44 -13.83 13.82
N ASN A 722 10.17 -13.96 14.23
CA ASN A 722 9.05 -13.20 13.64
C ASN A 722 9.12 -11.70 13.93
N ARG A 723 9.75 -11.30 15.05
CA ARG A 723 10.02 -9.89 15.40
C ARG A 723 11.29 -9.34 14.75
N LYS A 724 11.90 -10.09 13.82
CA LYS A 724 13.19 -9.78 13.18
C LYS A 724 14.33 -9.60 14.18
N GLN A 725 14.20 -10.20 15.36
CA GLN A 725 15.24 -10.22 16.39
C GLN A 725 16.23 -11.35 16.16
N VAL A 726 15.90 -12.37 15.36
CA VAL A 726 16.86 -13.39 14.94
C VAL A 726 16.98 -13.34 13.42
N LYS A 727 18.18 -13.07 12.90
CA LYS A 727 18.49 -12.93 11.47
C LYS A 727 19.57 -13.93 11.08
N MET A 728 19.48 -14.48 9.87
CA MET A 728 20.39 -15.55 9.43
C MET A 728 20.79 -15.33 7.96
N ASP A 729 22.07 -15.53 7.66
CA ASP A 729 22.65 -15.59 6.31
C ASP A 729 23.65 -16.75 6.28
N CYS A 730 23.16 -17.97 6.06
CA CYS A 730 23.93 -19.21 6.15
C CYS A 730 23.74 -20.05 4.88
N TYR A 731 24.84 -20.62 4.38
CA TYR A 731 24.88 -21.39 3.12
C TYR A 731 26.02 -22.41 3.09
#